data_AF-A0A1V0H976-F1
#
_entry.id   AF-A0A1V0H976-F1
#
_cell.length_a   1.000
_cell.length_b   1.000
_cell.length_c   1.000
_cell.angle_alpha   90.00
_cell.angle_beta   90.00
_cell.angle_gamma   90.00
#
_symmetry.space_group_name_H-M   'P 1'
#
loop_
_entity.id
_entity.type
_entity.pdbx_description
1 polymer ?
#
loop_
_entity_poly.entity_id
_entity_poly.type
_entity_poly.pdbx_seq_one_letter_code
_entity_poly.pdbx_strand_id
1 'polypeptide(L)'
;MEKKVHFKLHKVKKHWVTIAVTGLALGLSFAGLNYASAEEQSTPVNEATVETIIKEGAIDVEAPATSEATAKPTENTPATPSSETATVSEAPVATLEVPSTETVSEKPSSEVTSTASSEVAHSETAHSEVIATTSESVTAENASPVGDIPIENTTRGTDRSAFTEKRNGFVTEKEERIETENYLGSLITTRHPYYVTYYYDNNGNKLMGWQDINGERYYFKKEREHPGFETIDGKLYYFTDSARMLHDEFVEENGQTYYLGSDGVRVSGLQDIKGQTYYFNPDRNGQLSYGLNVVGDKLYLFGDAGKENAGQLVKDTHLNNGDFKLNIDPNGIVTVANNHPAFLQDNGGHWYYMDKDGKLMTGPQTIDGLTYYFDSNGRQVKGERRKVNGKSYFYDPDNGALVANRLVTFKAGRFIPEENYAKEVRFDFAPYANYDNNEHPELERYYLGADGLPVTGWQTINGNKYFFQDDGNMVVHRFFNNYYFYNDGTIARNKRLNIPTHYITREFPNIYEFDNDGVGKFISSDFKDLRQKTAYFVQDKDGYWRYYNEYGFPVVGPATIDGYDMYFHLGTHRQAKGELVDIDGRVYYFDKDNGRKVKDTTFDFDGKTYVADQSGVLSIKSQSTERNRYISDSEGNWYYVNDKGYLLLGAHTIDNVNVYFGTNGVQYKGHFAPDNHYYDKDNGALVTDRLVEDGGKEFYVDEKGKKFHGTKYLDGIQYYFRYGEKVKGEFNYPYRGDHYYDKETGALVTGKYFEHKNNWYYANSKGNILTGRRVIDGKHVYFYDDDYGQYKGIQAKDKLIILGGKTYYYLPGSGNRADNVTLTINHVTYYFDNDGVGHILR
;
A
#
# COMPACT_ATOMS: atom_id res chain seq x y z
N MET A 1 -47.02 -31.28 -12.69
CA MET A 1 -45.60 -31.50 -13.03
C MET A 1 -44.81 -31.46 -11.74
N GLU A 2 -43.82 -32.34 -11.56
CA GLU A 2 -42.89 -32.25 -10.43
C GLU A 2 -41.94 -31.06 -10.66
N LYS A 3 -41.93 -30.06 -9.75
CA LYS A 3 -40.93 -28.96 -9.80
C LYS A 3 -39.56 -29.54 -9.39
N LYS A 4 -38.82 -30.10 -10.35
CA LYS A 4 -37.42 -30.53 -10.15
C LYS A 4 -36.55 -29.29 -9.88
N VAL A 5 -36.21 -29.06 -8.62
CA VAL A 5 -35.14 -28.13 -8.24
C VAL A 5 -33.80 -28.85 -8.40
N HIS A 6 -32.76 -28.13 -8.82
CA HIS A 6 -31.43 -28.70 -9.03
C HIS A 6 -30.44 -28.06 -8.06
N PHE A 7 -29.94 -28.85 -7.12
CA PHE A 7 -28.85 -28.48 -6.23
C PHE A 7 -27.68 -29.44 -6.47
N LYS A 8 -26.44 -28.94 -6.48
CA LYS A 8 -25.26 -29.81 -6.47
C LYS A 8 -24.99 -30.27 -5.05
N LEU A 9 -24.86 -31.59 -4.87
CA LEU A 9 -24.30 -32.16 -3.65
C LEU A 9 -22.78 -32.26 -3.79
N HIS A 10 -22.07 -32.08 -2.69
CA HIS A 10 -20.72 -32.60 -2.53
C HIS A 10 -20.74 -33.77 -1.52
N LYS A 11 -19.68 -34.56 -1.48
CA LYS A 11 -19.58 -35.70 -0.57
C LYS A 11 -18.29 -35.59 0.22
N VAL A 12 -18.41 -35.32 1.51
CA VAL A 12 -17.26 -35.34 2.43
C VAL A 12 -17.31 -36.67 3.17
N LYS A 13 -16.38 -37.57 2.81
CA LYS A 13 -16.29 -38.95 3.30
C LYS A 13 -17.62 -39.71 3.22
N LYS A 14 -18.39 -39.81 4.31
CA LYS A 14 -19.63 -40.59 4.38
C LYS A 14 -20.90 -39.76 4.32
N HIS A 15 -20.84 -38.44 4.49
CA HIS A 15 -22.02 -37.58 4.53
C HIS A 15 -22.20 -36.73 3.27
N TRP A 16 -23.48 -36.54 2.91
CA TRP A 16 -23.91 -35.61 1.87
C TRP A 16 -23.78 -34.16 2.37
N VAL A 17 -23.19 -33.30 1.54
CA VAL A 17 -23.02 -31.86 1.79
C VAL A 17 -23.89 -31.07 0.82
N THR A 18 -24.78 -30.23 1.36
CA THR A 18 -25.78 -29.50 0.56
C THR A 18 -25.23 -28.15 0.13
N ILE A 19 -24.86 -28.01 -1.15
CA ILE A 19 -24.50 -26.69 -1.73
C ILE A 19 -25.78 -26.00 -2.20
N ALA A 20 -26.17 -24.92 -1.52
CA ALA A 20 -27.28 -24.06 -1.91
C ALA A 20 -26.84 -23.08 -3.00
N VAL A 21 -26.56 -23.57 -4.22
CA VAL A 21 -26.23 -22.71 -5.36
C VAL A 21 -27.49 -22.01 -5.88
N THR A 22 -27.71 -20.77 -5.47
CA THR A 22 -28.53 -19.84 -6.23
C THR A 22 -27.82 -19.52 -7.55
N GLY A 23 -28.54 -19.64 -8.67
CA GLY A 23 -27.95 -19.56 -10.01
C GLY A 23 -27.61 -18.12 -10.40
N LEU A 24 -26.40 -17.66 -10.10
CA LEU A 24 -25.94 -16.32 -10.45
C LEU A 24 -25.55 -16.25 -11.95
N ALA A 25 -26.57 -16.03 -12.78
CA ALA A 25 -26.44 -15.78 -14.21
C ALA A 25 -26.88 -14.34 -14.55
N LEU A 26 -26.21 -13.35 -13.96
CA LEU A 26 -26.30 -11.94 -14.35
C LEU A 26 -24.97 -11.53 -14.98
N GLY A 27 -24.98 -11.35 -16.30
CA GLY A 27 -23.86 -10.77 -17.03
C GLY A 27 -23.88 -9.25 -16.90
N LEU A 28 -22.87 -8.67 -16.25
CA LEU A 28 -22.59 -7.24 -16.34
C LEU A 28 -21.42 -7.03 -17.31
N SER A 29 -21.72 -6.32 -18.40
CA SER A 29 -20.80 -6.08 -19.50
C SER A 29 -19.81 -4.96 -19.19
N PHE A 30 -18.62 -5.31 -18.69
CA PHE A 30 -17.45 -4.41 -18.80
C PHE A 30 -16.86 -4.54 -20.21
N ALA A 31 -17.08 -3.52 -21.03
CA ALA A 31 -16.50 -3.42 -22.36
C ALA A 31 -15.14 -2.72 -22.32
N GLY A 32 -14.12 -3.33 -22.94
CA GLY A 32 -12.93 -2.59 -23.39
C GLY A 32 -11.64 -2.77 -22.59
N LEU A 33 -11.06 -3.97 -22.61
CA LEU A 33 -9.64 -4.16 -22.97
C LEU A 33 -9.39 -5.62 -23.37
N ASN A 34 -8.62 -5.84 -24.44
CA ASN A 34 -8.48 -7.16 -25.08
C ASN A 34 -7.40 -8.01 -24.42
N TYR A 35 -7.70 -9.28 -24.14
CA TYR A 35 -6.74 -10.37 -24.24
C TYR A 35 -7.39 -11.57 -24.95
N ALA A 36 -6.57 -12.38 -25.62
CA ALA A 36 -7.04 -13.36 -26.60
C ALA A 36 -7.66 -14.62 -25.98
N SER A 37 -8.52 -15.28 -26.76
CA SER A 37 -9.04 -16.61 -26.42
C SER A 37 -7.93 -17.67 -26.43
N ALA A 38 -7.84 -18.43 -25.35
CA ALA A 38 -7.14 -19.71 -25.30
C ALA A 38 -8.04 -20.72 -24.60
N GLU A 39 -8.24 -21.89 -25.21
CA GLU A 39 -9.00 -22.99 -24.62
C GLU A 39 -8.11 -23.75 -23.63
N GLU A 40 -8.24 -23.48 -22.32
CA GLU A 40 -7.70 -24.38 -21.30
C GLU A 40 -8.74 -25.39 -20.81
N GLN A 41 -8.48 -26.64 -21.14
CA GLN A 41 -9.27 -27.81 -20.77
C GLN A 41 -9.09 -28.11 -19.28
N SER A 42 -10.18 -28.07 -18.51
CA SER A 42 -10.13 -28.26 -17.05
C SER A 42 -9.61 -29.65 -16.66
N THR A 43 -8.49 -29.68 -15.94
CA THR A 43 -7.93 -30.92 -15.38
C THR A 43 -8.76 -31.40 -14.19
N PRO A 44 -9.13 -32.69 -14.11
CA PRO A 44 -9.85 -33.23 -12.96
C PRO A 44 -8.95 -33.29 -11.72
N VAL A 45 -9.43 -32.75 -10.60
CA VAL A 45 -8.76 -32.90 -9.31
C VAL A 45 -8.88 -34.35 -8.85
N ASN A 46 -7.76 -35.03 -8.66
CA ASN A 46 -7.71 -36.44 -8.30
C ASN A 46 -8.16 -36.68 -6.85
N GLU A 47 -9.11 -37.61 -6.64
CA GLU A 47 -9.51 -38.06 -5.29
C GLU A 47 -8.38 -38.83 -4.56
N ALA A 48 -7.36 -39.28 -5.28
CA ALA A 48 -6.26 -40.11 -4.78
C ALA A 48 -5.43 -39.47 -3.64
N THR A 49 -5.41 -38.14 -3.52
CA THR A 49 -4.59 -37.42 -2.52
C THR A 49 -5.07 -37.62 -1.08
N VAL A 50 -6.29 -38.15 -0.88
CA VAL A 50 -6.85 -38.37 0.47
C VAL A 50 -6.43 -39.73 1.06
N GLU A 51 -6.17 -40.75 0.21
CA GLU A 51 -5.79 -42.09 0.69
C GLU A 51 -4.28 -42.22 1.00
N THR A 52 -3.42 -41.43 0.37
CA THR A 52 -1.97 -41.42 0.64
C THR A 52 -1.63 -40.85 2.02
N ILE A 53 -2.37 -39.84 2.48
CA ILE A 53 -2.16 -39.16 3.78
C ILE A 53 -2.33 -40.10 4.99
N ILE A 54 -2.99 -41.25 4.82
CA ILE A 54 -3.23 -42.22 5.90
C ILE A 54 -2.10 -43.27 6.04
N LYS A 55 -1.11 -43.32 5.12
CA LYS A 55 -0.03 -44.32 5.15
C LYS A 55 1.32 -43.84 5.67
N GLU A 56 1.63 -42.55 5.62
CA GLU A 56 2.87 -42.00 6.17
C GLU A 56 2.64 -41.46 7.60
N GLY A 57 2.24 -42.38 8.49
CA GLY A 57 1.80 -42.08 9.86
C GLY A 57 2.31 -43.06 10.91
N ALA A 58 3.53 -43.59 10.73
CA ALA A 58 4.19 -44.49 11.67
C ALA A 58 5.61 -43.99 11.98
N ILE A 59 5.80 -43.50 13.20
CA ILE A 59 7.12 -43.19 13.79
C ILE A 59 7.09 -43.77 15.21
N ASP A 60 8.08 -44.61 15.53
CA ASP A 60 8.20 -45.20 16.87
C ASP A 60 8.52 -44.12 17.92
N VAL A 61 7.80 -44.16 19.04
CA VAL A 61 8.03 -43.28 20.19
C VAL A 61 8.75 -44.07 21.28
N GLU A 62 10.08 -44.01 21.28
CA GLU A 62 10.89 -44.59 22.34
C GLU A 62 10.83 -43.72 23.60
N ALA A 63 10.02 -44.14 24.58
CA ALA A 63 9.77 -43.37 25.79
C ALA A 63 10.83 -43.63 26.89
N PRO A 64 11.41 -42.60 27.52
CA PRO A 64 12.25 -42.78 28.69
C PRO A 64 11.42 -43.22 29.90
N ALA A 65 11.90 -44.22 30.64
CA ALA A 65 11.16 -44.85 31.73
C ALA A 65 10.93 -43.91 32.93
N THR A 66 9.72 -43.97 33.50
CA THR A 66 9.43 -43.42 34.82
C THR A 66 9.95 -44.35 35.92
N SER A 67 10.41 -43.77 37.02
CA SER A 67 10.58 -44.46 38.29
C SER A 67 10.04 -43.58 39.43
N GLU A 68 9.01 -44.07 40.11
CA GLU A 68 8.47 -43.42 41.31
C GLU A 68 9.35 -43.73 42.53
N ALA A 69 9.52 -42.76 43.41
CA ALA A 69 10.04 -42.96 44.75
C ALA A 69 9.29 -42.03 45.74
N THR A 70 8.80 -42.60 46.84
CA THR A 70 7.80 -41.95 47.71
C THR A 70 8.39 -41.53 49.06
N ALA A 71 7.81 -40.47 49.64
CA ALA A 71 7.85 -40.09 51.07
C ALA A 71 9.14 -39.49 51.70
N LYS A 72 9.03 -38.19 52.04
CA LYS A 72 9.26 -37.49 53.34
C LYS A 72 9.64 -38.34 54.59
N PRO A 73 10.15 -37.73 55.71
CA PRO A 73 10.49 -36.31 55.98
C PRO A 73 11.82 -36.07 56.78
N THR A 74 11.95 -34.88 57.39
CA THR A 74 12.94 -34.37 58.40
C THR A 74 14.24 -33.74 57.86
N GLU A 75 14.93 -32.83 58.57
CA GLU A 75 14.60 -31.72 59.50
C GLU A 75 15.91 -30.94 59.80
N ASN A 76 15.83 -29.75 60.43
CA ASN A 76 16.93 -28.99 61.07
C ASN A 76 17.92 -28.19 60.20
N THR A 77 17.73 -26.86 60.23
CA THR A 77 18.76 -25.79 60.30
C THR A 77 19.72 -25.99 61.51
N PRO A 78 20.82 -25.21 61.72
CA PRO A 78 21.28 -23.99 61.03
C PRO A 78 22.80 -23.96 60.69
N ALA A 79 23.31 -22.79 60.26
CA ALA A 79 24.54 -22.11 60.76
C ALA A 79 25.43 -21.46 59.67
N THR A 80 25.63 -20.15 59.79
CA THR A 80 26.79 -19.39 59.27
C THR A 80 28.06 -19.73 60.08
N PRO A 81 29.28 -19.51 59.55
CA PRO A 81 29.93 -18.19 59.82
C PRO A 81 30.85 -17.68 58.69
N SER A 82 31.39 -16.47 58.91
CA SER A 82 32.31 -15.73 58.03
C SER A 82 33.78 -15.79 58.48
N SER A 83 34.71 -15.65 57.55
CA SER A 83 35.97 -14.87 57.65
C SER A 83 36.50 -14.65 56.22
N GLU A 84 36.83 -13.44 55.75
CA GLU A 84 38.00 -12.59 56.11
C GLU A 84 39.34 -13.28 55.81
N THR A 85 40.36 -12.63 55.22
CA THR A 85 40.91 -11.31 55.58
C THR A 85 41.71 -10.60 54.46
N ALA A 86 41.90 -9.28 54.61
CA ALA A 86 43.12 -8.49 54.28
C ALA A 86 43.45 -8.11 52.80
N THR A 87 43.99 -6.92 52.46
CA THR A 87 44.33 -5.68 53.24
C THR A 87 44.65 -4.48 52.30
N VAL A 88 44.42 -3.23 52.77
CA VAL A 88 45.24 -1.98 52.55
C VAL A 88 45.42 -1.50 51.08
N SER A 89 44.77 -0.43 50.58
CA SER A 89 44.88 1.05 50.87
C SER A 89 46.12 1.72 50.21
N GLU A 90 46.17 3.02 49.87
CA GLU A 90 45.59 4.25 50.46
C GLU A 90 45.04 5.29 49.43
N ALA A 91 44.45 6.38 49.93
CA ALA A 91 43.99 7.59 49.20
C ALA A 91 44.82 8.82 49.73
N PRO A 92 44.37 10.10 49.85
CA PRO A 92 43.25 10.90 49.28
C PRO A 92 43.78 12.11 48.44
N VAL A 93 43.11 13.24 48.08
CA VAL A 93 42.44 14.31 48.87
C VAL A 93 41.52 15.20 48.00
N ALA A 94 40.46 15.69 48.66
CA ALA A 94 39.54 16.81 48.47
C ALA A 94 40.02 18.08 47.69
N THR A 95 39.24 19.04 47.16
CA THR A 95 37.87 19.66 47.30
C THR A 95 38.01 21.16 47.66
N LEU A 96 37.09 22.00 47.16
CA LEU A 96 36.66 23.35 47.61
C LEU A 96 37.22 24.64 46.95
N GLU A 97 36.22 25.47 46.58
CA GLU A 97 36.07 26.92 46.82
C GLU A 97 36.52 28.01 45.83
N VAL A 98 35.86 29.17 46.02
CA VAL A 98 35.74 30.37 45.17
C VAL A 98 36.41 31.55 45.90
N PRO A 99 36.66 32.72 45.26
CA PRO A 99 35.71 33.82 45.46
C PRO A 99 35.58 34.86 44.32
N SER A 100 34.69 35.81 44.57
CA SER A 100 34.30 37.06 43.88
C SER A 100 35.41 38.15 43.81
N THR A 101 35.22 39.40 43.32
CA THR A 101 34.02 40.12 42.79
C THR A 101 34.39 40.96 41.52
N GLU A 102 34.21 42.28 41.26
CA GLU A 102 33.61 43.43 41.99
C GLU A 102 33.21 44.64 41.09
N THR A 103 31.95 45.10 41.17
CA THR A 103 31.43 46.46 40.77
C THR A 103 31.51 46.88 39.27
N VAL A 104 30.82 47.92 38.75
CA VAL A 104 30.18 49.14 39.32
C VAL A 104 28.78 49.44 38.71
N SER A 105 27.95 50.13 39.52
CA SER A 105 26.81 51.05 39.26
C SER A 105 26.64 51.67 37.83
N GLU A 106 25.50 52.23 37.38
CA GLU A 106 24.49 53.04 38.09
C GLU A 106 23.02 52.88 37.63
N LYS A 107 22.09 53.44 38.43
CA LYS A 107 20.68 53.77 38.12
C LYS A 107 20.39 55.17 38.68
N PRO A 108 19.75 56.09 37.91
CA PRO A 108 18.43 56.58 38.37
C PRO A 108 17.45 57.07 37.28
N SER A 109 16.18 57.24 37.71
CA SER A 109 15.20 58.27 37.26
C SER A 109 14.61 58.28 35.84
N SER A 110 13.40 58.85 35.62
CA SER A 110 12.23 59.06 36.51
C SER A 110 10.97 59.52 35.72
N GLU A 111 9.79 59.39 36.35
CA GLU A 111 8.64 60.33 36.28
C GLU A 111 7.78 60.42 34.96
N VAL A 112 6.43 60.33 35.05
CA VAL A 112 5.40 61.44 35.06
C VAL A 112 4.78 61.66 33.66
N THR A 113 3.47 61.82 33.38
CA THR A 113 2.14 61.81 34.08
C THR A 113 1.04 61.73 32.98
N SER A 114 -0.27 61.44 33.17
CA SER A 114 -1.12 60.86 34.24
C SER A 114 -2.57 60.72 33.72
N THR A 115 -3.51 60.23 34.56
CA THR A 115 -4.98 60.55 34.59
C THR A 115 -5.87 60.29 33.34
N ALA A 116 -7.13 59.84 33.44
CA ALA A 116 -7.94 59.29 34.53
C ALA A 116 -9.29 58.72 33.98
N SER A 117 -10.04 57.97 34.82
CA SER A 117 -11.50 57.69 34.74
C SER A 117 -12.08 56.94 33.51
N SER A 118 -12.76 55.78 33.63
CA SER A 118 -14.01 55.40 34.34
C SER A 118 -15.29 55.71 33.50
N GLU A 119 -16.40 54.96 33.51
CA GLU A 119 -17.00 53.93 34.39
C GLU A 119 -17.65 52.75 33.57
N VAL A 120 -17.69 51.48 34.03
CA VAL A 120 -18.81 50.70 34.68
C VAL A 120 -20.11 50.51 33.84
N ALA A 121 -20.87 49.39 33.85
CA ALA A 121 -20.62 47.92 33.87
C ALA A 121 -21.97 47.13 33.80
N HIS A 122 -21.98 45.88 33.27
CA HIS A 122 -23.02 44.80 33.43
C HIS A 122 -24.49 45.15 33.04
N SER A 123 -25.52 44.29 32.97
CA SER A 123 -25.83 42.83 33.11
C SER A 123 -27.22 42.55 32.44
N GLU A 124 -27.80 41.36 32.17
CA GLU A 124 -27.47 39.91 32.09
C GLU A 124 -28.65 39.18 31.35
N THR A 125 -28.42 38.24 30.41
CA THR A 125 -28.52 36.74 30.53
C THR A 125 -29.94 36.10 30.44
N ALA A 126 -30.01 34.95 29.74
CA ALA A 126 -31.04 33.85 29.76
C ALA A 126 -32.24 33.82 28.76
N HIS A 127 -32.21 32.79 27.90
CA HIS A 127 -33.25 31.87 27.35
C HIS A 127 -34.76 32.19 27.29
N SER A 128 -35.41 31.66 26.23
CA SER A 128 -36.80 31.15 26.23
C SER A 128 -37.06 30.15 25.07
N GLU A 129 -38.17 29.43 25.12
CA GLU A 129 -38.50 28.27 24.25
C GLU A 129 -39.62 28.50 23.21
N VAL A 130 -39.83 27.45 22.41
CA VAL A 130 -40.89 27.11 21.43
C VAL A 130 -42.33 27.42 21.86
N ILE A 131 -43.21 27.75 20.88
CA ILE A 131 -44.61 27.23 20.76
C ILE A 131 -45.18 27.54 19.34
N ALA A 132 -46.19 26.76 18.90
CA ALA A 132 -46.73 26.73 17.54
C ALA A 132 -48.16 27.29 17.41
N THR A 133 -48.65 27.44 16.16
CA THR A 133 -50.05 27.76 15.81
C THR A 133 -50.54 26.96 14.59
N THR A 134 -51.85 27.06 14.29
CA THR A 134 -52.67 26.03 13.62
C THR A 134 -53.02 26.25 12.14
N SER A 135 -53.55 25.19 11.51
CA SER A 135 -53.98 25.08 10.11
C SER A 135 -55.32 25.75 9.78
N GLU A 136 -55.53 26.06 8.48
CA GLU A 136 -56.84 26.19 7.82
C GLU A 136 -56.81 25.51 6.44
N SER A 137 -57.99 25.18 5.88
CA SER A 137 -58.12 24.38 4.64
C SER A 137 -59.37 24.72 3.83
N VAL A 138 -59.24 24.79 2.49
CA VAL A 138 -60.38 24.96 1.56
C VAL A 138 -60.22 24.10 0.30
N THR A 139 -61.34 23.48 -0.07
CA THR A 139 -61.67 22.53 -1.16
C THR A 139 -61.03 22.71 -2.56
N ALA A 140 -61.00 21.60 -3.31
CA ALA A 140 -60.58 21.53 -4.72
C ALA A 140 -61.76 21.26 -5.68
N GLU A 141 -61.63 21.65 -6.96
CA GLU A 141 -62.33 20.97 -8.08
C GLU A 141 -61.73 21.30 -9.47
N ASN A 142 -61.07 20.32 -10.10
CA ASN A 142 -61.18 19.89 -11.52
C ASN A 142 -59.99 19.02 -11.93
N ALA A 143 -60.17 18.10 -12.90
CA ALA A 143 -59.24 17.02 -13.18
C ALA A 143 -58.89 16.84 -14.66
N SER A 144 -57.60 16.63 -14.96
CA SER A 144 -57.08 15.63 -15.92
C SER A 144 -55.54 15.64 -15.92
N PRO A 145 -54.86 14.52 -16.22
CA PRO A 145 -53.40 14.42 -16.11
C PRO A 145 -52.68 14.99 -17.34
N VAL A 146 -51.47 15.51 -17.11
CA VAL A 146 -50.46 15.76 -18.15
C VAL A 146 -49.23 14.93 -17.78
N GLY A 147 -48.83 14.03 -18.68
CA GLY A 147 -47.64 13.18 -18.50
C GLY A 147 -46.34 13.90 -18.85
N ASP A 148 -45.29 13.12 -19.06
CA ASP A 148 -43.91 13.59 -19.25
C ASP A 148 -43.80 14.67 -20.34
N ILE A 149 -43.23 15.82 -20.00
CA ILE A 149 -42.94 16.93 -20.93
C ILE A 149 -41.47 16.87 -21.34
N PRO A 150 -41.11 17.00 -22.63
CA PRO A 150 -39.80 16.55 -23.12
C PRO A 150 -38.65 17.53 -22.92
N ILE A 151 -37.43 16.99 -23.00
CA ILE A 151 -36.21 17.76 -23.16
C ILE A 151 -36.14 18.31 -24.59
N GLU A 152 -36.33 19.62 -24.78
CA GLU A 152 -35.57 20.46 -25.71
C GLU A 152 -36.05 21.93 -25.76
N ASN A 153 -35.15 22.88 -25.44
CA ASN A 153 -34.65 23.78 -26.50
C ASN A 153 -33.40 24.58 -26.08
N THR A 154 -32.66 25.06 -27.08
CA THR A 154 -31.44 25.86 -26.89
C THR A 154 -31.60 27.24 -27.53
N THR A 155 -31.50 28.31 -26.74
CA THR A 155 -31.46 29.69 -27.28
C THR A 155 -30.35 30.51 -26.63
N ARG A 156 -29.38 30.94 -27.43
CA ARG A 156 -28.22 31.75 -26.99
C ARG A 156 -28.55 33.24 -27.10
N GLY A 157 -29.07 33.83 -26.02
CA GLY A 157 -29.32 35.27 -25.92
C GLY A 157 -28.36 35.95 -24.95
N THR A 158 -27.56 36.89 -25.42
CA THR A 158 -26.73 37.74 -24.56
C THR A 158 -27.45 39.04 -24.24
N ASP A 159 -27.94 39.18 -23.01
CA ASP A 159 -28.10 40.51 -22.42
C ASP A 159 -28.02 40.48 -20.89
N ARG A 160 -27.58 41.60 -20.29
CA ARG A 160 -27.46 41.77 -18.82
C ARG A 160 -28.48 42.80 -18.33
N SER A 161 -29.73 42.37 -18.20
CA SER A 161 -30.80 43.16 -17.57
C SER A 161 -31.57 42.29 -16.56
N ALA A 162 -31.85 42.86 -15.39
CA ALA A 162 -32.37 42.09 -14.26
C ALA A 162 -33.90 41.95 -14.31
N PHE A 163 -34.38 40.90 -14.96
CA PHE A 163 -35.75 40.40 -14.78
C PHE A 163 -35.78 39.29 -13.73
N THR A 164 -36.17 39.64 -12.50
CA THR A 164 -36.59 38.66 -11.50
C THR A 164 -38.04 38.24 -11.78
N GLU A 165 -38.23 37.33 -12.72
CA GLU A 165 -39.47 36.56 -12.78
C GLU A 165 -39.63 35.78 -11.46
N LYS A 166 -40.84 35.81 -10.88
CA LYS A 166 -41.14 35.00 -9.69
C LYS A 166 -41.21 33.53 -10.09
N ARG A 167 -40.12 32.80 -9.86
CA ARG A 167 -40.09 31.33 -9.87
C ARG A 167 -41.12 30.82 -8.86
N ASN A 168 -41.91 29.84 -9.27
CA ASN A 168 -42.95 29.19 -8.46
C ASN A 168 -43.13 27.76 -9.00
N GLY A 169 -43.31 26.79 -8.11
CA GLY A 169 -43.29 25.37 -8.47
C GLY A 169 -41.88 24.79 -8.64
N PHE A 170 -41.77 23.65 -9.33
CA PHE A 170 -40.49 22.97 -9.55
C PHE A 170 -39.62 23.70 -10.57
N VAL A 171 -38.35 23.94 -10.23
CA VAL A 171 -37.35 24.57 -11.10
C VAL A 171 -36.05 23.79 -11.01
N THR A 172 -35.56 23.30 -12.15
CA THR A 172 -34.23 22.70 -12.28
C THR A 172 -33.19 23.79 -12.49
N GLU A 173 -32.22 23.88 -11.57
CA GLU A 173 -31.15 24.87 -11.60
C GLU A 173 -29.80 24.19 -11.87
N LYS A 174 -28.91 24.90 -12.58
CA LYS A 174 -27.53 24.47 -12.79
C LYS A 174 -26.67 24.96 -11.63
N GLU A 175 -26.17 24.04 -10.81
CA GLU A 175 -25.22 24.27 -9.73
C GLU A 175 -23.80 23.84 -10.18
N GLU A 176 -22.74 24.21 -9.44
CA GLU A 176 -21.36 23.78 -9.71
C GLU A 176 -20.73 23.16 -8.46
N ARG A 177 -20.30 21.90 -8.55
CA ARG A 177 -19.48 21.24 -7.52
C ARG A 177 -18.02 21.59 -7.79
N ILE A 178 -17.34 22.12 -6.79
CA ILE A 178 -15.93 22.54 -6.89
C ILE A 178 -15.09 21.56 -6.10
N GLU A 179 -14.43 20.65 -6.81
CA GLU A 179 -13.43 19.75 -6.23
C GLU A 179 -12.05 20.38 -6.32
N THR A 180 -11.18 20.09 -5.36
CA THR A 180 -9.80 20.57 -5.36
C THR A 180 -8.91 19.45 -4.84
N GLU A 181 -8.30 18.74 -5.78
CA GLU A 181 -7.40 17.63 -5.50
C GLU A 181 -5.94 18.11 -5.53
N ASN A 182 -5.08 17.44 -4.75
CA ASN A 182 -3.66 17.76 -4.66
C ASN A 182 -2.83 16.71 -5.43
N TYR A 183 -2.77 16.85 -6.75
CA TYR A 183 -2.05 15.92 -7.61
C TYR A 183 -0.59 16.39 -7.78
N LEU A 184 0.37 15.54 -7.37
CA LEU A 184 1.82 15.81 -7.44
C LEU A 184 2.26 17.15 -6.81
N GLY A 185 1.53 17.66 -5.81
CA GLY A 185 1.86 18.90 -5.11
C GLY A 185 1.25 20.18 -5.72
N SER A 186 0.36 20.05 -6.70
CA SER A 186 -0.43 21.16 -7.25
C SER A 186 -1.91 21.00 -6.89
N LEU A 187 -2.56 22.09 -6.47
CA LEU A 187 -4.02 22.14 -6.33
C LEU A 187 -4.66 22.23 -7.73
N ILE A 188 -5.31 21.16 -8.15
CA ILE A 188 -6.13 21.12 -9.37
C ILE A 188 -7.58 21.33 -8.95
N THR A 189 -8.17 22.48 -9.30
CA THR A 189 -9.57 22.78 -9.03
C THR A 189 -10.44 22.42 -10.23
N THR A 190 -11.21 21.34 -10.10
CA THR A 190 -12.13 20.85 -11.14
C THR A 190 -13.55 21.33 -10.84
N ARG A 191 -14.24 21.85 -11.85
CA ARG A 191 -15.65 22.27 -11.75
C ARG A 191 -16.54 21.25 -12.43
N HIS A 192 -17.37 20.57 -11.64
CA HIS A 192 -18.37 19.63 -12.12
C HIS A 192 -19.75 20.31 -12.10
N PRO A 193 -20.25 20.83 -13.24
CA PRO A 193 -21.60 21.38 -13.33
C PRO A 193 -22.62 20.25 -13.24
N TYR A 194 -23.66 20.44 -12.43
CA TYR A 194 -24.75 19.49 -12.25
C TYR A 194 -26.09 20.21 -12.16
N TYR A 195 -27.19 19.45 -12.27
CA TYR A 195 -28.54 19.99 -12.29
C TYR A 195 -29.33 19.49 -11.08
N VAL A 196 -30.00 20.40 -10.38
CA VAL A 196 -30.77 20.11 -9.15
C VAL A 196 -32.16 20.68 -9.29
N THR A 197 -33.19 19.87 -9.06
CA THR A 197 -34.59 20.33 -9.07
C THR A 197 -35.01 20.74 -7.66
N TYR A 198 -35.32 22.02 -7.50
CA TYR A 198 -35.84 22.61 -6.27
C TYR A 198 -37.33 22.99 -6.44
N TYR A 199 -38.03 23.18 -5.33
CA TYR A 199 -39.36 23.82 -5.34
C TYR A 199 -39.26 25.28 -4.89
N TYR A 200 -39.95 26.17 -5.60
CA TYR A 200 -40.09 27.59 -5.28
C TYR A 200 -41.52 27.89 -4.81
N ASP A 201 -41.67 28.62 -3.71
CA ASP A 201 -42.98 29.02 -3.19
C ASP A 201 -43.63 30.15 -4.02
N ASN A 202 -44.90 30.47 -3.74
CA ASN A 202 -45.65 31.57 -4.37
C ASN A 202 -45.01 32.97 -4.19
N ASN A 203 -44.04 33.11 -3.29
CA ASN A 203 -43.34 34.37 -3.04
C ASN A 203 -42.04 34.48 -3.87
N GLY A 204 -41.46 33.35 -4.29
CA GLY A 204 -40.16 33.25 -4.95
C GLY A 204 -39.04 32.69 -4.07
N ASN A 205 -39.35 32.09 -2.91
CA ASN A 205 -38.38 31.48 -2.00
C ASN A 205 -38.03 30.05 -2.43
N LYS A 206 -36.73 29.73 -2.52
CA LYS A 206 -36.25 28.35 -2.71
C LYS A 206 -36.45 27.53 -1.42
N LEU A 207 -37.25 26.46 -1.50
CA LEU A 207 -37.47 25.55 -0.38
C LEU A 207 -36.32 24.52 -0.26
N MET A 208 -36.01 24.15 0.98
CA MET A 208 -34.93 23.24 1.37
C MET A 208 -35.45 22.24 2.43
N GLY A 209 -34.75 21.12 2.61
CA GLY A 209 -35.14 20.05 3.54
C GLY A 209 -36.41 19.31 3.11
N TRP A 210 -37.07 18.65 4.07
CA TRP A 210 -38.34 17.94 3.86
C TRP A 210 -39.46 18.92 3.48
N GLN A 211 -40.21 18.59 2.42
CA GLN A 211 -41.37 19.35 1.95
C GLN A 211 -42.46 18.38 1.47
N ASP A 212 -43.69 18.58 1.91
CA ASP A 212 -44.85 17.77 1.53
C ASP A 212 -45.68 18.57 0.49
N ILE A 213 -45.68 18.13 -0.77
CA ILE A 213 -46.18 18.90 -1.93
C ILE A 213 -47.16 18.04 -2.73
N ASN A 214 -48.40 18.51 -2.90
CA ASN A 214 -49.46 17.80 -3.64
C ASN A 214 -49.76 16.36 -3.14
N GLY A 215 -49.46 16.08 -1.87
CA GLY A 215 -49.62 14.74 -1.26
C GLY A 215 -48.37 13.85 -1.37
N GLU A 216 -47.36 14.27 -2.11
CA GLU A 216 -46.09 13.57 -2.32
C GLU A 216 -45.00 14.22 -1.45
N ARG A 217 -44.08 13.41 -0.91
CA ARG A 217 -43.00 13.89 -0.02
C ARG A 217 -41.69 14.08 -0.77
N TYR A 218 -41.04 15.23 -0.56
CA TYR A 218 -39.79 15.62 -1.19
C TYR A 218 -38.73 15.97 -0.16
N TYR A 219 -37.45 15.92 -0.55
CA TYR A 219 -36.35 16.46 0.24
C TYR A 219 -35.37 17.22 -0.65
N PHE A 220 -35.19 18.53 -0.41
CA PHE A 220 -34.36 19.40 -1.24
C PHE A 220 -33.04 19.78 -0.54
N LYS A 221 -31.91 19.43 -1.16
CA LYS A 221 -30.55 19.77 -0.72
C LYS A 221 -29.71 20.12 -1.95
N LYS A 222 -28.58 20.81 -1.76
CA LYS A 222 -27.69 21.19 -2.87
C LYS A 222 -27.02 19.97 -3.51
N GLU A 223 -26.21 19.26 -2.73
CA GLU A 223 -25.31 18.23 -3.24
C GLU A 223 -25.92 16.83 -3.10
N ARG A 224 -26.89 16.50 -3.97
CA ARG A 224 -27.50 15.17 -4.06
C ARG A 224 -27.02 14.42 -5.30
N GLU A 225 -26.81 13.11 -5.13
CA GLU A 225 -26.68 12.14 -6.22
C GLU A 225 -28.09 11.65 -6.59
N HIS A 226 -28.42 11.69 -7.89
CA HIS A 226 -29.77 11.48 -8.42
C HIS A 226 -29.76 10.40 -9.51
N PRO A 227 -30.72 9.45 -9.53
CA PRO A 227 -31.55 9.01 -8.40
C PRO A 227 -30.73 8.11 -7.45
N GLY A 228 -31.19 7.89 -6.22
CA GLY A 228 -30.45 7.02 -5.27
C GLY A 228 -30.88 7.09 -3.81
N PHE A 229 -30.20 6.31 -2.97
CA PHE A 229 -30.34 6.38 -1.51
C PHE A 229 -29.67 7.59 -0.87
N GLU A 230 -30.32 8.17 0.14
CA GLU A 230 -29.84 9.29 0.97
C GLU A 230 -30.02 8.96 2.45
N THR A 231 -29.01 9.23 3.29
CA THR A 231 -29.13 9.08 4.76
C THR A 231 -29.60 10.40 5.37
N ILE A 232 -30.77 10.39 6.00
CA ILE A 232 -31.34 11.55 6.70
C ILE A 232 -31.68 11.10 8.13
N ASP A 233 -31.13 11.79 9.13
CA ASP A 233 -31.34 11.51 10.56
C ASP A 233 -31.10 10.04 10.97
N GLY A 234 -30.11 9.39 10.32
CA GLY A 234 -29.75 7.99 10.54
C GLY A 234 -30.67 6.96 9.87
N LYS A 235 -31.73 7.40 9.19
CA LYS A 235 -32.62 6.58 8.35
C LYS A 235 -32.20 6.69 6.88
N LEU A 236 -32.34 5.60 6.12
CA LEU A 236 -32.03 5.59 4.68
C LEU A 236 -33.33 5.64 3.87
N TYR A 237 -33.39 6.59 2.94
CA TYR A 237 -34.53 6.87 2.07
C TYR A 237 -34.09 6.82 0.61
N TYR A 238 -34.95 6.39 -0.32
CA TYR A 238 -34.65 6.47 -1.76
C TYR A 238 -35.36 7.65 -2.41
N PHE A 239 -34.67 8.38 -3.30
CA PHE A 239 -35.19 9.57 -3.98
C PHE A 239 -35.01 9.52 -5.50
N THR A 240 -36.00 10.06 -6.21
CA THR A 240 -35.96 10.25 -7.68
C THR A 240 -35.15 11.47 -8.11
N ASP A 241 -34.92 11.62 -9.42
CA ASP A 241 -34.37 12.84 -10.05
C ASP A 241 -35.15 14.11 -9.69
N SER A 242 -36.47 14.00 -9.59
CA SER A 242 -37.38 15.07 -9.16
C SER A 242 -37.40 15.30 -7.63
N ALA A 243 -36.45 14.72 -6.89
CA ALA A 243 -36.30 14.79 -5.43
C ALA A 243 -37.48 14.21 -4.61
N ARG A 244 -38.37 13.43 -5.23
CA ARG A 244 -39.49 12.74 -4.58
C ARG A 244 -39.01 11.50 -3.83
N MET A 245 -39.47 11.31 -2.61
CA MET A 245 -39.23 10.12 -1.79
C MET A 245 -40.05 8.93 -2.31
N LEU A 246 -39.46 7.75 -2.40
CA LEU A 246 -40.17 6.50 -2.71
C LEU A 246 -40.70 5.82 -1.43
N HIS A 247 -41.87 5.17 -1.49
CA HIS A 247 -42.49 4.48 -0.35
C HIS A 247 -43.47 3.36 -0.77
N ASP A 248 -43.69 2.38 0.11
CA ASP A 248 -44.56 1.20 -0.10
C ASP A 248 -44.23 0.35 -1.35
N GLU A 249 -42.98 0.47 -1.83
CA GLU A 249 -42.51 -0.06 -3.11
C GLU A 249 -41.12 -0.72 -3.03
N PHE A 250 -40.87 -1.62 -3.97
CA PHE A 250 -39.56 -2.24 -4.17
C PHE A 250 -38.72 -1.33 -5.07
N VAL A 251 -37.45 -1.13 -4.70
CA VAL A 251 -36.47 -0.42 -5.53
C VAL A 251 -35.31 -1.35 -5.87
N GLU A 252 -34.78 -1.24 -7.08
CA GLU A 252 -33.55 -1.91 -7.49
C GLU A 252 -32.45 -0.86 -7.69
N GLU A 253 -31.31 -1.06 -7.03
CA GLU A 253 -30.14 -0.19 -7.16
C GLU A 253 -28.89 -1.09 -7.24
N ASN A 254 -28.01 -0.85 -8.21
CA ASN A 254 -26.78 -1.64 -8.41
C ASN A 254 -27.01 -3.16 -8.53
N GLY A 255 -28.15 -3.58 -9.09
CA GLY A 255 -28.55 -5.00 -9.22
C GLY A 255 -28.99 -5.65 -7.90
N GLN A 256 -29.32 -4.84 -6.89
CA GLN A 256 -29.78 -5.30 -5.58
C GLN A 256 -31.18 -4.74 -5.29
N THR A 257 -32.09 -5.60 -4.86
CA THR A 257 -33.48 -5.21 -4.54
C THR A 257 -33.62 -4.86 -3.05
N TYR A 258 -34.32 -3.77 -2.77
CA TYR A 258 -34.69 -3.29 -1.43
C TYR A 258 -36.20 -2.97 -1.41
N TYR A 259 -36.74 -2.62 -0.24
CA TYR A 259 -38.11 -2.14 -0.09
C TYR A 259 -38.16 -0.91 0.82
N LEU A 260 -38.96 0.08 0.44
CA LEU A 260 -39.23 1.27 1.24
C LEU A 260 -40.54 1.07 1.99
N GLY A 261 -40.52 1.25 3.32
CA GLY A 261 -41.72 1.23 4.15
C GLY A 261 -42.65 2.40 3.87
N SER A 262 -43.79 2.44 4.54
CA SER A 262 -44.80 3.52 4.39
C SER A 262 -44.35 4.88 4.94
N ASP A 263 -43.28 4.93 5.74
CA ASP A 263 -42.60 6.17 6.12
C ASP A 263 -41.43 6.53 5.19
N GLY A 264 -41.25 5.80 4.08
CA GLY A 264 -40.18 5.95 3.10
C GLY A 264 -38.83 5.32 3.49
N VAL A 265 -38.73 4.72 4.67
CA VAL A 265 -37.46 4.18 5.17
C VAL A 265 -37.20 2.79 4.60
N ARG A 266 -35.97 2.53 4.16
CA ARG A 266 -35.53 1.20 3.73
C ARG A 266 -35.65 0.19 4.89
N VAL A 267 -36.49 -0.82 4.70
CA VAL A 267 -36.78 -1.84 5.73
C VAL A 267 -35.63 -2.85 5.89
N SER A 268 -35.67 -3.62 6.98
CA SER A 268 -34.79 -4.78 7.20
C SER A 268 -35.50 -5.86 8.03
N GLY A 269 -34.92 -7.06 8.09
CA GLY A 269 -35.52 -8.21 8.77
C GLY A 269 -36.63 -8.90 7.96
N LEU A 270 -37.48 -9.67 8.65
CA LEU A 270 -38.68 -10.29 8.06
C LEU A 270 -39.77 -9.22 7.89
N GLN A 271 -40.41 -9.19 6.73
CA GLN A 271 -41.42 -8.17 6.37
C GLN A 271 -42.57 -8.78 5.59
N ASP A 272 -43.81 -8.59 6.04
CA ASP A 272 -45.02 -9.06 5.34
C ASP A 272 -45.56 -7.97 4.42
N ILE A 273 -45.28 -8.09 3.12
CA ILE A 273 -45.63 -7.11 2.09
C ILE A 273 -46.78 -7.68 1.25
N LYS A 274 -47.95 -7.03 1.33
CA LYS A 274 -49.16 -7.38 0.56
C LYS A 274 -49.57 -8.87 0.70
N GLY A 275 -49.33 -9.43 1.89
CA GLY A 275 -49.67 -10.81 2.28
C GLY A 275 -48.55 -11.85 2.10
N GLN A 276 -47.45 -11.50 1.42
CA GLN A 276 -46.29 -12.37 1.24
C GLN A 276 -45.16 -11.94 2.19
N THR A 277 -44.56 -12.89 2.92
CA THR A 277 -43.41 -12.64 3.78
C THR A 277 -42.11 -12.62 2.96
N TYR A 278 -41.27 -11.60 3.14
CA TYR A 278 -39.94 -11.45 2.53
C TYR A 278 -38.86 -11.30 3.63
N TYR A 279 -37.59 -11.44 3.27
CA TYR A 279 -36.46 -11.18 4.17
C TYR A 279 -35.46 -10.19 3.57
N PHE A 280 -35.26 -9.08 4.25
CA PHE A 280 -34.33 -8.00 3.90
C PHE A 280 -33.13 -8.04 4.84
N ASN A 281 -32.08 -8.75 4.45
CA ASN A 281 -31.05 -9.25 5.36
C ASN A 281 -30.20 -8.11 5.96
N PRO A 282 -30.21 -7.90 7.30
CA PRO A 282 -29.43 -6.85 7.94
C PRO A 282 -27.91 -6.96 7.72
N ASP A 283 -27.36 -8.18 7.74
CA ASP A 283 -25.93 -8.45 7.48
C ASP A 283 -25.52 -8.08 6.03
N ARG A 284 -26.52 -7.91 5.15
CA ARG A 284 -26.37 -7.42 3.77
C ARG A 284 -27.10 -6.10 3.54
N ASN A 285 -27.03 -5.18 4.50
CA ASN A 285 -27.58 -3.82 4.39
C ASN A 285 -29.07 -3.76 3.98
N GLY A 286 -29.88 -4.73 4.38
CA GLY A 286 -31.31 -4.79 4.04
C GLY A 286 -31.61 -5.26 2.61
N GLN A 287 -30.67 -5.92 1.92
CA GLN A 287 -30.92 -6.53 0.61
C GLN A 287 -31.95 -7.67 0.69
N LEU A 288 -32.89 -7.69 -0.26
CA LEU A 288 -33.83 -8.79 -0.42
C LEU A 288 -33.09 -10.10 -0.65
N SER A 289 -33.47 -11.12 0.12
CA SER A 289 -32.80 -12.41 0.15
C SER A 289 -33.60 -13.54 -0.50
N TYR A 290 -32.86 -14.47 -1.09
CA TYR A 290 -33.34 -15.61 -1.86
C TYR A 290 -32.75 -16.90 -1.27
N GLY A 291 -33.36 -18.05 -1.53
CA GLY A 291 -32.85 -19.35 -1.08
C GLY A 291 -32.84 -19.53 0.45
N LEU A 292 -31.92 -20.36 0.94
CA LEU A 292 -31.77 -20.67 2.36
C LEU A 292 -31.13 -19.48 3.11
N ASN A 293 -31.75 -19.04 4.21
CA ASN A 293 -31.27 -17.94 5.05
C ASN A 293 -31.51 -18.28 6.54
N VAL A 294 -30.51 -18.05 7.40
CA VAL A 294 -30.65 -18.19 8.85
C VAL A 294 -31.16 -16.87 9.44
N VAL A 295 -32.22 -16.95 10.25
CA VAL A 295 -32.82 -15.81 10.95
C VAL A 295 -32.99 -16.18 12.42
N GLY A 296 -32.11 -15.64 13.27
CA GLY A 296 -32.00 -16.08 14.66
C GLY A 296 -31.41 -17.48 14.78
N ASP A 297 -32.11 -18.38 15.48
CA ASP A 297 -31.75 -19.79 15.68
C ASP A 297 -32.27 -20.72 14.58
N LYS A 298 -33.01 -20.20 13.60
CA LYS A 298 -33.80 -20.97 12.63
C LYS A 298 -33.36 -20.73 11.19
N LEU A 299 -33.43 -21.79 10.40
CA LEU A 299 -33.22 -21.75 8.96
C LEU A 299 -34.57 -21.60 8.24
N TYR A 300 -34.65 -20.68 7.29
CA TYR A 300 -35.83 -20.39 6.47
C TYR A 300 -35.50 -20.49 4.98
N LEU A 301 -36.51 -20.76 4.15
CA LEU A 301 -36.37 -20.88 2.69
C LEU A 301 -37.17 -19.79 1.97
N PHE A 302 -36.50 -18.96 1.18
CA PHE A 302 -37.13 -17.95 0.32
C PHE A 302 -37.02 -18.37 -1.16
N GLY A 303 -37.99 -18.00 -1.98
CA GLY A 303 -38.00 -18.36 -3.41
C GLY A 303 -36.82 -17.76 -4.17
N ASP A 304 -36.27 -18.50 -5.13
CA ASP A 304 -35.10 -18.06 -5.89
C ASP A 304 -35.41 -16.87 -6.82
N ALA A 305 -34.41 -16.04 -7.09
CA ALA A 305 -34.50 -14.96 -8.08
C ALA A 305 -34.93 -15.49 -9.46
N GLY A 306 -35.71 -14.69 -10.20
CA GLY A 306 -36.24 -15.04 -11.52
C GLY A 306 -37.37 -16.08 -11.52
N LYS A 307 -37.87 -16.52 -10.36
CA LYS A 307 -39.06 -17.40 -10.24
C LYS A 307 -40.31 -16.62 -9.85
N GLU A 308 -41.47 -17.22 -10.10
CA GLU A 308 -42.82 -16.69 -9.79
C GLU A 308 -42.98 -16.23 -8.32
N ASN A 309 -42.19 -16.80 -7.40
CA ASN A 309 -42.19 -16.52 -5.97
C ASN A 309 -40.85 -15.95 -5.45
N ALA A 310 -40.09 -15.25 -6.28
CA ALA A 310 -38.77 -14.71 -5.94
C ALA A 310 -38.80 -13.88 -4.63
N GLY A 311 -37.91 -14.20 -3.70
CA GLY A 311 -37.77 -13.54 -2.39
C GLY A 311 -38.87 -13.87 -1.37
N GLN A 312 -39.92 -14.60 -1.76
CA GLN A 312 -41.06 -14.92 -0.88
C GLN A 312 -40.79 -16.15 -0.03
N LEU A 313 -41.17 -16.10 1.25
CA LEU A 313 -41.05 -17.21 2.20
C LEU A 313 -41.86 -18.42 1.75
N VAL A 314 -41.16 -19.53 1.57
CA VAL A 314 -41.73 -20.83 1.22
C VAL A 314 -42.19 -21.54 2.48
N LYS A 315 -43.40 -22.12 2.45
CA LYS A 315 -44.09 -22.80 3.57
C LYS A 315 -44.66 -24.13 3.08
N ASP A 316 -44.99 -25.04 4.00
CA ASP A 316 -45.76 -26.28 3.74
C ASP A 316 -45.23 -27.15 2.58
N THR A 317 -43.91 -27.37 2.52
CA THR A 317 -43.31 -28.08 1.38
C THR A 317 -42.06 -28.88 1.73
N HIS A 318 -41.52 -29.57 0.72
CA HIS A 318 -40.39 -30.47 0.86
C HIS A 318 -39.42 -30.32 -0.30
N LEU A 319 -38.13 -30.21 0.01
CA LEU A 319 -37.05 -30.28 -0.98
C LEU A 319 -36.42 -31.67 -0.92
N ASN A 320 -36.36 -32.37 -2.05
CA ASN A 320 -35.72 -33.68 -2.19
C ASN A 320 -34.52 -33.54 -3.15
N ASN A 321 -33.37 -34.13 -2.79
CA ASN A 321 -32.22 -34.26 -3.69
C ASN A 321 -31.47 -35.58 -3.41
N GLY A 322 -31.75 -36.61 -4.22
CA GLY A 322 -31.35 -37.98 -3.89
C GLY A 322 -32.00 -38.45 -2.58
N ASP A 323 -31.23 -39.10 -1.72
CA ASP A 323 -31.67 -39.56 -0.40
C ASP A 323 -31.86 -38.41 0.61
N PHE A 324 -31.35 -37.21 0.31
CA PHE A 324 -31.42 -36.05 1.19
C PHE A 324 -32.77 -35.32 1.02
N LYS A 325 -33.45 -35.06 2.15
CA LYS A 325 -34.74 -34.36 2.17
C LYS A 325 -34.79 -33.32 3.29
N LEU A 326 -35.22 -32.11 2.93
CA LEU A 326 -35.60 -31.06 3.88
C LEU A 326 -37.13 -30.98 3.96
N ASN A 327 -37.66 -30.80 5.16
CA ASN A 327 -39.06 -30.46 5.39
C ASN A 327 -39.16 -28.98 5.76
N ILE A 328 -40.12 -28.27 5.19
CA ILE A 328 -40.39 -26.86 5.44
C ILE A 328 -41.80 -26.76 6.00
N ASP A 329 -41.91 -26.32 7.25
CA ASP A 329 -43.16 -26.34 8.03
C ASP A 329 -44.14 -25.21 7.62
N PRO A 330 -45.34 -25.11 8.23
CA PRO A 330 -46.30 -24.03 7.96
C PRO A 330 -45.78 -22.63 8.29
N ASN A 331 -44.74 -22.52 9.12
CA ASN A 331 -44.08 -21.27 9.49
C ASN A 331 -42.88 -20.94 8.57
N GLY A 332 -42.54 -21.84 7.65
CA GLY A 332 -41.39 -21.73 6.75
C GLY A 332 -40.05 -22.19 7.35
N ILE A 333 -40.07 -22.84 8.52
CA ILE A 333 -38.88 -23.33 9.21
C ILE A 333 -38.40 -24.62 8.54
N VAL A 334 -37.11 -24.66 8.20
CA VAL A 334 -36.43 -25.77 7.53
C VAL A 334 -35.90 -26.76 8.57
N THR A 335 -36.22 -28.04 8.41
CA THR A 335 -35.71 -29.17 9.21
C THR A 335 -35.22 -30.30 8.30
N VAL A 336 -34.30 -31.15 8.77
CA VAL A 336 -33.87 -32.33 8.00
C VAL A 336 -34.81 -33.51 8.25
N ALA A 337 -35.11 -34.29 7.20
CA ALA A 337 -35.81 -35.56 7.33
C ALA A 337 -34.89 -36.70 7.78
N ASN A 338 -35.50 -37.81 8.21
CA ASN A 338 -34.85 -39.11 8.40
C ASN A 338 -33.67 -39.12 9.40
N ASN A 339 -33.64 -38.18 10.35
CA ASN A 339 -32.58 -38.01 11.37
C ASN A 339 -31.15 -37.89 10.80
N HIS A 340 -30.99 -37.44 9.55
CA HIS A 340 -29.68 -37.35 8.89
C HIS A 340 -29.06 -35.95 9.12
N PRO A 341 -28.09 -35.76 10.04
CA PRO A 341 -27.43 -34.46 10.21
C PRO A 341 -26.65 -34.08 8.95
N ALA A 342 -26.47 -32.78 8.70
CA ALA A 342 -25.90 -32.31 7.44
C ALA A 342 -25.19 -30.95 7.54
N PHE A 343 -24.19 -30.78 6.68
CA PHE A 343 -23.67 -29.46 6.34
C PHE A 343 -24.62 -28.75 5.36
N LEU A 344 -25.00 -27.54 5.71
CA LEU A 344 -25.90 -26.67 4.96
C LEU A 344 -25.17 -25.34 4.67
N GLN A 345 -25.35 -24.78 3.48
CA GLN A 345 -24.89 -23.44 3.14
C GLN A 345 -26.08 -22.49 3.01
N ASP A 346 -25.96 -21.26 3.52
CA ASP A 346 -26.94 -20.19 3.27
C ASP A 346 -26.60 -19.40 1.99
N ASN A 347 -27.53 -18.56 1.53
CA ASN A 347 -27.32 -17.61 0.43
C ASN A 347 -26.33 -16.47 0.80
N GLY A 348 -25.98 -16.37 2.10
CA GLY A 348 -24.83 -15.61 2.60
C GLY A 348 -23.50 -16.16 2.10
N GLY A 349 -23.42 -17.48 1.85
CA GLY A 349 -22.21 -18.24 1.59
C GLY A 349 -21.65 -18.93 2.84
N HIS A 350 -22.26 -18.70 4.01
CA HIS A 350 -21.84 -19.26 5.29
C HIS A 350 -22.30 -20.72 5.40
N TRP A 351 -21.45 -21.54 6.01
CA TRP A 351 -21.73 -22.94 6.29
C TRP A 351 -22.23 -23.13 7.72
N TYR A 352 -23.11 -24.09 7.92
CA TYR A 352 -23.67 -24.49 9.21
C TYR A 352 -23.74 -26.01 9.26
N TYR A 353 -23.75 -26.60 10.46
CA TYR A 353 -24.04 -28.02 10.65
C TYR A 353 -25.33 -28.17 11.45
N MET A 354 -26.32 -28.79 10.83
CA MET A 354 -27.60 -29.11 11.46
C MET A 354 -27.59 -30.53 11.99
N ASP A 355 -27.96 -30.72 13.25
CA ASP A 355 -28.02 -32.03 13.89
C ASP A 355 -29.26 -32.85 13.48
N LYS A 356 -29.35 -34.06 14.03
CA LYS A 356 -30.46 -35.01 13.77
C LYS A 356 -31.83 -34.53 14.26
N ASP A 357 -31.87 -33.53 15.15
CA ASP A 357 -33.09 -32.98 15.74
C ASP A 357 -33.48 -31.64 15.09
N GLY A 358 -32.75 -31.22 14.04
CA GLY A 358 -32.99 -29.99 13.28
C GLY A 358 -32.32 -28.74 13.85
N LYS A 359 -31.43 -28.87 14.84
CA LYS A 359 -30.79 -27.73 15.50
C LYS A 359 -29.46 -27.38 14.83
N LEU A 360 -29.19 -26.08 14.67
CA LEU A 360 -27.87 -25.59 14.25
C LEU A 360 -26.86 -25.71 15.40
N MET A 361 -25.71 -26.34 15.13
CA MET A 361 -24.66 -26.61 16.12
C MET A 361 -23.69 -25.43 16.28
N THR A 362 -23.22 -25.22 17.50
CA THR A 362 -22.28 -24.14 17.87
C THR A 362 -21.07 -24.70 18.62
N GLY A 363 -19.99 -23.92 18.70
CA GLY A 363 -18.74 -24.31 19.36
C GLY A 363 -17.91 -25.36 18.59
N PRO A 364 -16.92 -25.99 19.24
CA PRO A 364 -16.13 -27.06 18.63
C PRO A 364 -16.95 -28.35 18.49
N GLN A 365 -16.94 -28.96 17.31
CA GLN A 365 -17.69 -30.18 16.99
C GLN A 365 -16.82 -31.17 16.20
N THR A 366 -16.83 -32.45 16.55
CA THR A 366 -16.09 -33.49 15.81
C THR A 366 -17.04 -34.27 14.91
N ILE A 367 -16.83 -34.17 13.60
CA ILE A 367 -17.71 -34.75 12.55
C ILE A 367 -16.83 -35.56 11.60
N ASP A 368 -17.16 -36.83 11.35
CA ASP A 368 -16.39 -37.74 10.47
C ASP A 368 -14.86 -37.79 10.76
N GLY A 369 -14.50 -37.64 12.05
CA GLY A 369 -13.12 -37.64 12.55
C GLY A 369 -12.34 -36.34 12.30
N LEU A 370 -13.00 -35.26 11.90
CA LEU A 370 -12.43 -33.92 11.76
C LEU A 370 -13.09 -32.98 12.76
N THR A 371 -12.29 -32.13 13.42
CA THR A 371 -12.79 -31.13 14.38
C THR A 371 -13.07 -29.83 13.64
N TYR A 372 -14.31 -29.36 13.72
CA TYR A 372 -14.77 -28.08 13.17
C TYR A 372 -15.08 -27.11 14.31
N TYR A 373 -15.20 -25.82 14.02
CA TYR A 373 -15.70 -24.83 14.96
C TYR A 373 -16.81 -24.00 14.32
N PHE A 374 -17.91 -23.85 15.05
CA PHE A 374 -19.06 -23.04 14.67
C PHE A 374 -19.21 -21.88 15.68
N ASP A 375 -19.51 -20.67 15.23
CA ASP A 375 -19.65 -19.50 16.11
C ASP A 375 -20.95 -19.52 16.93
N SER A 376 -21.25 -18.45 17.66
CA SER A 376 -22.47 -18.31 18.46
C SER A 376 -23.76 -18.35 17.64
N ASN A 377 -23.66 -18.09 16.33
CA ASN A 377 -24.76 -18.06 15.37
C ASN A 377 -24.80 -19.35 14.53
N GLY A 378 -23.94 -20.32 14.83
CA GLY A 378 -23.79 -21.59 14.11
C GLY A 378 -22.99 -21.51 12.82
N ARG A 379 -22.36 -20.37 12.49
CA ARG A 379 -21.55 -20.21 11.27
C ARG A 379 -20.21 -20.92 11.44
N GLN A 380 -19.89 -21.82 10.51
CA GLN A 380 -18.62 -22.52 10.46
C GLN A 380 -17.47 -21.54 10.23
N VAL A 381 -16.46 -21.60 11.09
CA VAL A 381 -15.23 -20.84 10.93
C VAL A 381 -14.31 -21.53 9.93
N LYS A 382 -13.80 -20.75 8.96
CA LYS A 382 -12.88 -21.21 7.90
C LYS A 382 -11.85 -20.12 7.64
N GLY A 383 -10.57 -20.48 7.52
CA GLY A 383 -9.48 -19.55 7.20
C GLY A 383 -9.07 -18.60 8.34
N GLU A 384 -9.50 -18.85 9.57
CA GLU A 384 -9.32 -17.94 10.71
C GLU A 384 -8.71 -18.63 11.94
N ARG A 385 -8.13 -17.81 12.83
CA ARG A 385 -7.72 -18.23 14.18
C ARG A 385 -8.85 -17.96 15.17
N ARG A 386 -9.19 -18.92 16.04
CA ARG A 386 -10.16 -18.74 17.14
C ARG A 386 -9.57 -19.16 18.47
N LYS A 387 -9.89 -18.39 19.53
CA LYS A 387 -9.46 -18.69 20.90
C LYS A 387 -10.47 -19.59 21.60
N VAL A 388 -10.03 -20.76 22.04
CA VAL A 388 -10.83 -21.72 22.82
C VAL A 388 -10.07 -22.03 24.11
N ASN A 389 -10.70 -21.79 25.27
CA ASN A 389 -10.09 -21.95 26.59
C ASN A 389 -8.70 -21.25 26.73
N GLY A 390 -8.58 -20.05 26.15
CA GLY A 390 -7.35 -19.24 26.15
C GLY A 390 -6.32 -19.61 25.08
N LYS A 391 -6.37 -20.83 24.52
CA LYS A 391 -5.48 -21.31 23.46
C LYS A 391 -5.99 -20.89 22.08
N SER A 392 -5.08 -20.64 21.13
CA SER A 392 -5.41 -20.21 19.77
C SER A 392 -5.31 -21.36 18.79
N TYR A 393 -6.37 -21.62 18.03
CA TYR A 393 -6.49 -22.71 17.06
C TYR A 393 -6.79 -22.14 15.67
N PHE A 394 -6.23 -22.72 14.60
CA PHE A 394 -6.46 -22.29 13.22
C PHE A 394 -7.35 -23.28 12.46
N TYR A 395 -8.35 -22.76 11.73
CA TYR A 395 -9.28 -23.55 10.95
C TYR A 395 -9.06 -23.33 9.45
N ASP A 396 -9.04 -24.42 8.70
CA ASP A 396 -8.66 -24.48 7.29
C ASP A 396 -9.58 -23.62 6.39
N PRO A 397 -9.07 -22.87 5.40
CA PRO A 397 -9.91 -22.04 4.53
C PRO A 397 -10.81 -22.85 3.60
N ASP A 398 -10.35 -24.02 3.13
CA ASP A 398 -11.02 -24.78 2.08
C ASP A 398 -12.11 -25.68 2.67
N ASN A 399 -11.82 -26.35 3.79
CA ASN A 399 -12.75 -27.28 4.43
C ASN A 399 -13.21 -26.89 5.85
N GLY A 400 -12.53 -25.97 6.53
CA GLY A 400 -12.90 -25.49 7.88
C GLY A 400 -12.56 -26.43 9.03
N ALA A 401 -11.82 -27.52 8.80
CA ALA A 401 -11.33 -28.38 9.87
C ALA A 401 -10.16 -27.72 10.62
N LEU A 402 -9.96 -28.13 11.87
CA LEU A 402 -8.82 -27.77 12.69
C LEU A 402 -7.52 -28.20 12.01
N VAL A 403 -6.60 -27.26 11.84
CA VAL A 403 -5.31 -27.51 11.22
C VAL A 403 -4.34 -28.12 12.24
N ALA A 404 -3.82 -29.30 11.91
CA ALA A 404 -2.92 -30.10 12.74
C ALA A 404 -1.87 -30.80 11.87
N ASN A 405 -0.72 -31.16 12.48
CA ASN A 405 0.44 -31.83 11.88
C ASN A 405 1.02 -31.17 10.61
N ARG A 406 0.85 -29.84 10.42
CA ARG A 406 1.37 -29.12 9.24
C ARG A 406 1.84 -27.71 9.55
N LEU A 407 2.64 -27.16 8.64
CA LEU A 407 3.05 -25.75 8.65
C LEU A 407 1.86 -24.82 8.32
N VAL A 408 1.86 -23.64 8.93
CA VAL A 408 0.88 -22.57 8.75
C VAL A 408 1.62 -21.24 8.78
N THR A 409 1.47 -20.42 7.73
CA THR A 409 2.10 -19.09 7.64
C THR A 409 1.06 -17.98 7.69
N PHE A 410 1.37 -16.90 8.40
CA PHE A 410 0.66 -15.64 8.35
C PHE A 410 1.63 -14.48 8.11
N LYS A 411 1.15 -13.41 7.46
CA LYS A 411 1.86 -12.14 7.28
C LYS A 411 0.87 -11.01 7.47
N ALA A 412 1.16 -10.05 8.34
CA ALA A 412 0.20 -9.03 8.78
C ALA A 412 -1.13 -9.65 9.28
N GLY A 413 -1.06 -10.78 9.98
CA GLY A 413 -2.21 -11.57 10.43
C GLY A 413 -2.92 -12.41 9.34
N ARG A 414 -2.84 -12.02 8.05
CA ARG A 414 -3.43 -12.76 6.91
C ARG A 414 -2.72 -14.10 6.70
N PHE A 415 -3.49 -15.18 6.53
CA PHE A 415 -2.98 -16.51 6.17
C PHE A 415 -2.37 -16.52 4.76
N ILE A 416 -1.22 -17.18 4.61
CA ILE A 416 -0.57 -17.48 3.33
C ILE A 416 -0.57 -19.01 3.15
N PRO A 417 -1.24 -19.54 2.10
CA PRO A 417 -1.13 -20.94 1.71
C PRO A 417 0.31 -21.33 1.38
N GLU A 418 0.71 -22.56 1.72
CA GLU A 418 2.12 -22.98 1.68
C GLU A 418 2.70 -22.97 0.25
N GLU A 419 1.89 -23.32 -0.75
CA GLU A 419 2.21 -23.26 -2.18
C GLU A 419 2.38 -21.82 -2.73
N ASN A 420 2.03 -20.82 -1.93
CA ASN A 420 2.25 -19.39 -2.19
C ASN A 420 3.33 -18.77 -1.29
N TYR A 421 3.88 -19.50 -0.31
CA TYR A 421 4.91 -19.01 0.61
C TYR A 421 6.10 -18.38 -0.14
N ALA A 422 6.73 -19.13 -1.06
CA ALA A 422 7.87 -18.66 -1.85
C ALA A 422 7.53 -17.58 -2.90
N LYS A 423 6.24 -17.20 -3.04
CA LYS A 423 5.79 -16.11 -3.92
C LYS A 423 5.60 -14.81 -3.13
N GLU A 424 4.96 -14.90 -1.97
CA GLU A 424 4.53 -13.78 -1.11
C GLU A 424 5.51 -13.43 0.03
N VAL A 425 6.41 -14.36 0.37
CA VAL A 425 7.47 -14.18 1.36
C VAL A 425 8.81 -14.25 0.64
N ARG A 426 9.39 -13.08 0.40
CA ARG A 426 10.65 -12.88 -0.30
C ARG A 426 11.60 -12.13 0.62
N PHE A 427 12.71 -12.78 0.93
CA PHE A 427 13.85 -12.16 1.57
C PHE A 427 14.76 -11.67 0.45
N ASP A 428 14.67 -10.38 0.14
CA ASP A 428 15.30 -9.79 -1.04
C ASP A 428 16.76 -9.36 -0.79
N PHE A 429 17.23 -9.45 0.47
CA PHE A 429 18.61 -9.20 0.88
C PHE A 429 19.29 -10.45 1.45
N ALA A 430 20.62 -10.39 1.60
CA ALA A 430 21.37 -11.46 2.26
C ALA A 430 21.15 -11.40 3.79
N PRO A 431 20.97 -12.54 4.48
CA PRO A 431 20.59 -12.54 5.90
C PRO A 431 21.73 -12.00 6.78
N TYR A 432 21.56 -10.77 7.24
CA TYR A 432 22.55 -10.05 8.04
C TYR A 432 22.73 -10.71 9.41
N ALA A 433 23.98 -10.90 9.84
CA ALA A 433 24.27 -11.69 11.04
C ALA A 433 23.88 -11.04 12.38
N ASN A 434 23.35 -9.81 12.41
CA ASN A 434 23.06 -9.09 13.66
C ASN A 434 22.14 -7.84 13.52
N TYR A 435 20.94 -7.99 12.95
CA TYR A 435 19.92 -6.93 12.96
C TYR A 435 18.50 -7.50 13.16
N ASP A 436 17.59 -6.68 13.71
CA ASP A 436 16.19 -7.02 13.94
C ASP A 436 15.43 -7.40 12.64
N ASN A 437 14.25 -8.03 12.80
CA ASN A 437 13.45 -8.68 11.75
C ASN A 437 12.81 -7.72 10.70
N ASN A 438 13.47 -6.62 10.35
CA ASN A 438 12.91 -5.45 9.65
C ASN A 438 12.41 -5.72 8.21
N GLU A 439 12.84 -6.79 7.54
CA GLU A 439 12.28 -7.16 6.23
C GLU A 439 10.84 -7.67 6.35
N HIS A 440 10.54 -8.48 7.37
CA HIS A 440 9.22 -9.08 7.59
C HIS A 440 8.87 -9.15 9.10
N PRO A 441 8.70 -8.00 9.80
CA PRO A 441 8.43 -7.98 11.24
C PRO A 441 7.06 -8.57 11.62
N GLU A 442 6.17 -8.76 10.63
CA GLU A 442 4.82 -9.29 10.78
C GLU A 442 4.66 -10.73 10.26
N LEU A 443 5.78 -11.45 10.03
CA LEU A 443 5.77 -12.85 9.59
C LEU A 443 5.66 -13.80 10.78
N GLU A 444 4.60 -14.60 10.79
CA GLU A 444 4.35 -15.65 11.77
C GLU A 444 4.32 -17.00 11.03
N ARG A 445 5.19 -17.94 11.36
CA ARG A 445 5.20 -19.28 10.73
C ARG A 445 5.24 -20.35 11.81
N TYR A 446 4.19 -21.13 11.91
CA TYR A 446 3.98 -22.14 12.95
C TYR A 446 4.00 -23.53 12.34
N TYR A 447 4.43 -24.54 13.09
CA TYR A 447 4.00 -25.92 12.88
C TYR A 447 2.97 -26.24 13.94
N LEU A 448 1.73 -26.56 13.52
CA LEU A 448 0.68 -26.96 14.43
C LEU A 448 0.79 -28.47 14.67
N GLY A 449 0.88 -28.89 15.94
CA GLY A 449 0.99 -30.29 16.33
C GLY A 449 -0.31 -31.08 16.16
N ALA A 450 -0.33 -32.31 16.66
CA ALA A 450 -1.48 -33.20 16.56
C ALA A 450 -2.72 -32.71 17.35
N ASP A 451 -2.53 -31.81 18.31
CA ASP A 451 -3.59 -31.15 19.08
C ASP A 451 -4.02 -29.80 18.47
N GLY A 452 -3.43 -29.38 17.34
CA GLY A 452 -3.71 -28.12 16.65
C GLY A 452 -3.06 -26.89 17.28
N LEU A 453 -2.10 -27.05 18.20
CA LEU A 453 -1.35 -25.96 18.84
C LEU A 453 0.04 -25.78 18.22
N PRO A 454 0.60 -24.55 18.23
CA PRO A 454 1.97 -24.34 17.77
C PRO A 454 2.98 -25.04 18.69
N VAL A 455 3.89 -25.79 18.09
CA VAL A 455 5.03 -26.41 18.79
C VAL A 455 6.12 -25.38 19.08
N THR A 456 6.95 -25.63 20.10
CA THR A 456 8.09 -24.78 20.48
C THR A 456 9.39 -25.59 20.49
N GLY A 457 10.53 -24.90 20.55
CA GLY A 457 11.87 -25.49 20.66
C GLY A 457 12.37 -26.16 19.37
N TRP A 458 13.34 -27.07 19.53
CA TRP A 458 13.87 -27.88 18.43
C TRP A 458 12.89 -28.98 18.02
N GLN A 459 12.58 -29.05 16.72
CA GLN A 459 11.68 -30.05 16.16
C GLN A 459 12.33 -30.70 14.94
N THR A 460 12.03 -31.99 14.71
CA THR A 460 12.44 -32.70 13.49
C THR A 460 11.19 -33.09 12.71
N ILE A 461 10.97 -32.45 11.57
CA ILE A 461 9.78 -32.62 10.74
C ILE A 461 10.26 -33.11 9.37
N ASN A 462 9.77 -34.27 8.93
CA ASN A 462 10.16 -34.92 7.66
C ASN A 462 11.69 -35.03 7.47
N GLY A 463 12.43 -35.32 8.56
CA GLY A 463 13.90 -35.43 8.59
C GLY A 463 14.67 -34.11 8.72
N ASN A 464 14.03 -32.98 8.49
CA ASN A 464 14.64 -31.65 8.63
C ASN A 464 14.54 -31.13 10.08
N LYS A 465 15.62 -30.51 10.59
CA LYS A 465 15.60 -29.79 11.88
C LYS A 465 15.12 -28.36 11.68
N TYR A 466 14.19 -27.94 12.52
CA TYR A 466 13.64 -26.58 12.64
C TYR A 466 13.72 -26.11 14.10
N PHE A 467 13.70 -24.80 14.33
CA PHE A 467 13.59 -24.21 15.67
C PHE A 467 12.40 -23.25 15.72
N PHE A 468 11.53 -23.45 16.70
CA PHE A 468 10.38 -22.61 17.01
C PHE A 468 10.64 -21.90 18.34
N GLN A 469 10.34 -20.61 18.41
CA GLN A 469 10.55 -19.78 19.60
C GLN A 469 9.47 -20.08 20.67
N ASP A 470 9.52 -19.43 21.84
CA ASP A 470 8.61 -19.70 22.95
C ASP A 470 7.14 -19.30 22.67
N ASP A 471 6.93 -18.41 21.68
CA ASP A 471 5.62 -18.07 21.11
C ASP A 471 5.15 -19.06 20.02
N GLY A 472 6.00 -20.03 19.67
CA GLY A 472 5.82 -20.99 18.59
C GLY A 472 6.24 -20.51 17.19
N ASN A 473 6.75 -19.29 17.03
CA ASN A 473 7.11 -18.75 15.73
C ASN A 473 8.46 -19.31 15.24
N MET A 474 8.50 -19.85 14.02
CA MET A 474 9.66 -20.54 13.44
C MET A 474 10.75 -19.56 13.02
N VAL A 475 12.00 -19.93 13.28
CA VAL A 475 13.16 -19.18 12.81
C VAL A 475 13.40 -19.46 11.32
N VAL A 476 13.39 -18.40 10.51
CA VAL A 476 13.62 -18.42 9.06
C VAL A 476 14.62 -17.34 8.66
N HIS A 477 15.36 -17.59 7.58
CA HIS A 477 16.26 -16.65 6.89
C HIS A 477 17.13 -15.76 7.82
N ARG A 478 17.76 -16.33 8.84
CA ARG A 478 18.68 -15.58 9.72
C ARG A 478 19.72 -16.47 10.39
N PHE A 479 20.79 -15.85 10.86
CA PHE A 479 21.71 -16.47 11.82
C PHE A 479 21.14 -16.31 13.24
N PHE A 480 21.08 -17.40 14.01
CA PHE A 480 20.44 -17.42 15.33
C PHE A 480 21.02 -18.54 16.19
N ASN A 481 21.51 -18.20 17.39
CA ASN A 481 22.11 -19.13 18.36
C ASN A 481 23.19 -20.06 17.76
N ASN A 482 24.06 -19.50 16.90
CA ASN A 482 25.09 -20.18 16.10
C ASN A 482 24.60 -21.06 14.92
N TYR A 483 23.30 -21.19 14.70
CA TYR A 483 22.74 -21.87 13.52
C TYR A 483 22.40 -20.86 12.43
N TYR A 484 22.53 -21.24 11.16
CA TYR A 484 21.99 -20.49 10.03
C TYR A 484 20.70 -21.17 9.57
N PHE A 485 19.60 -20.41 9.53
CA PHE A 485 18.29 -20.86 9.06
C PHE A 485 18.03 -20.34 7.65
N TYR A 486 17.60 -21.21 6.75
CA TYR A 486 17.15 -20.88 5.39
C TYR A 486 15.75 -20.26 5.38
N ASN A 487 15.34 -19.78 4.21
CA ASN A 487 14.02 -19.21 3.93
C ASN A 487 12.88 -20.17 4.34
N ASP A 488 13.06 -21.48 4.17
CA ASP A 488 12.10 -22.52 4.55
C ASP A 488 12.14 -22.91 6.04
N GLY A 489 13.12 -22.40 6.79
CA GLY A 489 13.40 -22.73 8.20
C GLY A 489 14.39 -23.88 8.42
N THR A 490 14.93 -24.49 7.36
CA THR A 490 15.91 -25.57 7.51
C THR A 490 17.29 -25.03 7.90
N ILE A 491 18.04 -25.80 8.70
CA ILE A 491 19.37 -25.38 9.18
C ILE A 491 20.52 -25.75 8.22
N ALA A 492 21.55 -24.90 8.18
CA ALA A 492 22.81 -25.21 7.51
C ALA A 492 23.57 -26.36 8.21
N ARG A 493 24.00 -27.37 7.44
CA ARG A 493 24.80 -28.52 7.92
C ARG A 493 25.90 -28.91 6.93
N ASN A 494 27.02 -29.42 7.44
CA ASN A 494 28.18 -29.95 6.70
C ASN A 494 28.70 -29.02 5.58
N LYS A 495 28.66 -27.70 5.78
CA LYS A 495 28.88 -26.71 4.71
C LYS A 495 29.47 -25.40 5.22
N ARG A 496 30.23 -24.73 4.35
CA ARG A 496 30.80 -23.40 4.59
C ARG A 496 29.92 -22.35 3.89
N LEU A 497 29.50 -21.32 4.62
CA LEU A 497 28.76 -20.17 4.09
C LEU A 497 29.57 -18.88 4.26
N ASN A 498 29.30 -17.91 3.39
CA ASN A 498 29.59 -16.50 3.63
C ASN A 498 28.30 -15.85 4.18
N ILE A 499 28.39 -15.13 5.30
CA ILE A 499 27.29 -14.42 5.95
C ILE A 499 27.72 -12.95 6.11
N PRO A 500 27.19 -12.01 5.29
CA PRO A 500 27.56 -10.60 5.38
C PRO A 500 27.19 -9.98 6.74
N THR A 501 28.08 -9.14 7.28
CA THR A 501 27.72 -8.17 8.32
C THR A 501 27.74 -6.76 7.77
N HIS A 502 26.60 -6.07 7.85
CA HIS A 502 26.53 -4.63 7.67
C HIS A 502 26.99 -3.94 8.97
N TYR A 503 28.25 -3.55 9.04
CA TYR A 503 28.77 -2.63 10.07
C TYR A 503 29.31 -1.31 9.48
N ILE A 504 29.58 -1.28 8.18
CA ILE A 504 30.00 -0.09 7.41
C ILE A 504 29.55 -0.28 5.95
N THR A 505 29.70 0.74 5.11
CA THR A 505 29.38 0.77 3.66
C THR A 505 30.25 -0.14 2.76
N ARG A 506 30.74 -1.24 3.31
CA ARG A 506 31.56 -2.26 2.65
C ARG A 506 31.21 -3.61 3.25
N GLU A 507 30.63 -4.49 2.44
CA GLU A 507 30.36 -5.87 2.86
C GLU A 507 31.71 -6.58 3.15
N PHE A 508 31.86 -7.10 4.36
CA PHE A 508 32.96 -8.01 4.71
C PHE A 508 32.42 -9.43 4.81
N PRO A 509 33.09 -10.43 4.19
CA PRO A 509 32.57 -11.78 4.11
C PRO A 509 32.89 -12.58 5.37
N ASN A 510 31.96 -12.67 6.34
CA ASN A 510 32.19 -13.56 7.49
C ASN A 510 31.93 -14.99 7.09
N ILE A 511 33.00 -15.77 7.06
CA ILE A 511 32.98 -17.16 6.65
C ILE A 511 32.68 -18.02 7.88
N TYR A 512 31.59 -18.79 7.83
CA TYR A 512 31.20 -19.75 8.85
C TYR A 512 31.20 -21.16 8.29
N GLU A 513 31.68 -22.12 9.07
CA GLU A 513 31.66 -23.56 8.77
C GLU A 513 30.70 -24.26 9.71
N PHE A 514 29.68 -24.90 9.14
CA PHE A 514 28.60 -25.58 9.85
C PHE A 514 28.86 -27.08 9.88
N ASP A 515 28.84 -27.67 11.07
CA ASP A 515 29.01 -29.11 11.28
C ASP A 515 27.77 -29.94 10.91
N ASN A 516 27.78 -31.23 11.25
CA ASN A 516 26.70 -32.16 10.92
C ASN A 516 25.39 -31.87 11.66
N ASP A 517 25.46 -31.36 12.88
CA ASP A 517 24.27 -30.98 13.63
C ASP A 517 23.73 -29.63 13.18
N GLY A 518 24.62 -28.74 12.76
CA GLY A 518 24.36 -27.44 12.16
C GLY A 518 24.93 -26.27 12.95
N VAL A 519 25.89 -26.52 13.84
CA VAL A 519 26.53 -25.47 14.64
C VAL A 519 27.59 -24.76 13.78
N GLY A 520 27.42 -23.46 13.61
CA GLY A 520 28.30 -22.60 12.84
C GLY A 520 29.51 -22.12 13.65
N LYS A 521 30.70 -22.48 13.19
CA LYS A 521 31.99 -21.95 13.68
C LYS A 521 32.47 -20.83 12.75
N PHE A 522 32.79 -19.66 13.30
CA PHE A 522 33.46 -18.58 12.55
C PHE A 522 34.87 -19.00 12.12
N ILE A 523 35.24 -18.68 10.88
CA ILE A 523 36.52 -19.07 10.25
C ILE A 523 37.39 -17.86 9.91
N SER A 524 36.86 -16.88 9.16
CA SER A 524 37.63 -15.72 8.67
C SER A 524 36.71 -14.59 8.21
N SER A 525 37.29 -13.40 8.04
CA SER A 525 36.70 -12.24 7.38
C SER A 525 37.57 -11.69 6.22
N ASP A 526 38.65 -12.39 5.83
CA ASP A 526 39.44 -12.07 4.64
C ASP A 526 38.77 -12.66 3.39
N PHE A 527 38.64 -11.83 2.34
CA PHE A 527 38.15 -12.23 1.03
C PHE A 527 38.98 -13.37 0.39
N LYS A 528 40.26 -13.53 0.78
CA LYS A 528 41.13 -14.61 0.29
C LYS A 528 40.71 -16.00 0.74
N ASP A 529 39.97 -16.12 1.85
CA ASP A 529 39.50 -17.41 2.39
C ASP A 529 38.17 -17.87 1.78
N LEU A 530 37.58 -17.06 0.89
CA LEU A 530 36.51 -17.49 0.00
C LEU A 530 37.05 -18.56 -0.95
N ARG A 531 36.38 -19.71 -1.03
CA ARG A 531 36.66 -20.68 -2.11
C ARG A 531 36.31 -19.99 -3.44
N GLN A 532 37.23 -20.01 -4.40
CA GLN A 532 36.92 -19.65 -5.79
C GLN A 532 35.65 -20.41 -6.23
N LYS A 533 34.66 -19.70 -6.74
CA LYS A 533 33.67 -20.31 -7.63
C LYS A 533 34.31 -20.38 -9.01
N THR A 534 34.02 -21.42 -9.78
CA THR A 534 34.20 -21.34 -11.23
C THR A 534 33.31 -20.23 -11.76
N ALA A 535 33.86 -19.27 -12.50
CA ALA A 535 33.06 -18.22 -13.14
C ALA A 535 31.97 -18.85 -14.04
N TYR A 536 30.78 -18.24 -14.09
CA TYR A 536 29.61 -18.88 -14.68
C TYR A 536 28.61 -17.90 -15.30
N PHE A 537 27.95 -18.37 -16.36
CA PHE A 537 26.73 -17.77 -16.88
C PHE A 537 25.50 -18.26 -16.12
N VAL A 538 24.52 -17.39 -15.94
CA VAL A 538 23.18 -17.74 -15.43
C VAL A 538 22.13 -16.94 -16.19
N GLN A 539 21.00 -17.57 -16.48
CA GLN A 539 19.83 -16.94 -17.08
C GLN A 539 18.78 -16.69 -15.99
N ASP A 540 18.11 -15.53 -16.00
CA ASP A 540 16.99 -15.25 -15.08
C ASP A 540 15.64 -15.71 -15.64
N LYS A 541 14.61 -15.57 -14.80
CA LYS A 541 13.20 -15.89 -15.10
C LYS A 541 12.63 -15.13 -16.31
N ASP A 542 13.23 -14.00 -16.67
CA ASP A 542 12.80 -13.11 -17.76
C ASP A 542 13.61 -13.36 -19.04
N GLY A 543 14.49 -14.39 -19.03
CA GLY A 543 15.30 -14.82 -20.16
C GLY A 543 16.65 -14.14 -20.29
N TYR A 544 17.00 -13.21 -19.40
CA TYR A 544 18.25 -12.44 -19.51
C TYR A 544 19.43 -13.19 -18.92
N TRP A 545 20.52 -13.22 -19.70
CA TRP A 545 21.79 -13.81 -19.30
C TRP A 545 22.62 -12.83 -18.46
N ARG A 546 23.32 -13.32 -17.45
CA ARG A 546 24.34 -12.61 -16.68
C ARG A 546 25.58 -13.49 -16.55
N TYR A 547 26.73 -12.87 -16.31
CA TYR A 547 27.98 -13.57 -16.05
C TYR A 547 28.57 -13.14 -14.70
N TYR A 548 28.93 -14.12 -13.88
CA TYR A 548 29.53 -13.93 -12.57
C TYR A 548 30.99 -14.39 -12.60
N ASN A 549 31.90 -13.57 -12.08
CA ASN A 549 33.33 -13.86 -12.04
C ASN A 549 33.68 -14.93 -10.99
N GLU A 550 34.97 -15.29 -10.88
CA GLU A 550 35.46 -16.34 -9.97
C GLU A 550 35.20 -16.06 -8.47
N TYR A 551 34.97 -14.80 -8.11
CA TYR A 551 34.62 -14.35 -6.76
C TYR A 551 33.11 -14.29 -6.52
N GLY A 552 32.29 -14.53 -7.56
CA GLY A 552 30.84 -14.48 -7.49
C GLY A 552 30.22 -13.08 -7.64
N PHE A 553 30.95 -12.10 -8.19
CA PHE A 553 30.40 -10.77 -8.52
C PHE A 553 29.94 -10.69 -9.99
N PRO A 554 28.83 -9.99 -10.29
CA PRO A 554 28.33 -9.83 -11.65
C PRO A 554 29.23 -8.89 -12.47
N VAL A 555 29.53 -9.26 -13.71
CA VAL A 555 30.29 -8.43 -14.65
C VAL A 555 29.41 -7.35 -15.28
N VAL A 556 29.99 -6.17 -15.54
CA VAL A 556 29.36 -5.01 -16.19
C VAL A 556 30.33 -4.37 -17.19
N GLY A 557 29.79 -3.66 -18.18
CA GLY A 557 30.54 -3.04 -19.26
C GLY A 557 31.02 -4.03 -20.32
N PRO A 558 31.98 -3.61 -21.18
CA PRO A 558 32.62 -4.49 -22.15
C PRO A 558 33.52 -5.52 -21.43
N ALA A 559 33.41 -6.79 -21.81
CA ALA A 559 34.19 -7.88 -21.22
C ALA A 559 34.56 -8.92 -22.27
N THR A 560 35.77 -9.47 -22.19
CA THR A 560 36.19 -10.62 -23.02
C THR A 560 36.11 -11.89 -22.16
N ILE A 561 35.22 -12.81 -22.53
CA ILE A 561 34.97 -14.08 -21.81
C ILE A 561 35.25 -15.23 -22.77
N ASP A 562 36.10 -16.18 -22.36
CA ASP A 562 36.56 -17.32 -23.17
C ASP A 562 37.09 -16.92 -24.57
N GLY A 563 37.72 -15.75 -24.67
CA GLY A 563 38.25 -15.18 -25.91
C GLY A 563 37.22 -14.43 -26.77
N TYR A 564 35.97 -14.31 -26.33
CA TYR A 564 34.90 -13.61 -27.04
C TYR A 564 34.54 -12.28 -26.37
N ASP A 565 34.49 -11.20 -27.15
CA ASP A 565 33.98 -9.91 -26.69
C ASP A 565 32.47 -9.97 -26.45
N MET A 566 32.02 -9.50 -25.29
CA MET A 566 30.63 -9.40 -24.85
C MET A 566 30.42 -8.04 -24.15
N TYR A 567 29.16 -7.70 -23.85
CA TYR A 567 28.82 -6.51 -23.08
C TYR A 567 27.68 -6.82 -22.10
N PHE A 568 27.79 -6.27 -20.89
CA PHE A 568 26.80 -6.42 -19.82
C PHE A 568 26.37 -5.04 -19.32
N HIS A 569 25.07 -4.77 -19.27
CA HIS A 569 24.55 -3.45 -18.92
C HIS A 569 24.84 -3.06 -17.47
N LEU A 570 25.24 -1.81 -17.28
CA LEU A 570 25.40 -1.20 -15.96
C LEU A 570 24.03 -1.20 -15.24
N GLY A 571 24.04 -1.47 -13.93
CA GLY A 571 22.84 -1.50 -13.07
C GLY A 571 21.93 -2.73 -13.22
N THR A 572 21.69 -3.24 -14.43
CA THR A 572 20.86 -4.45 -14.63
C THR A 572 21.68 -5.74 -14.73
N HIS A 573 22.99 -5.61 -14.99
CA HIS A 573 23.96 -6.70 -15.15
C HIS A 573 23.64 -7.68 -16.32
N ARG A 574 22.64 -7.37 -17.15
CA ARG A 574 22.20 -8.24 -18.26
C ARG A 574 23.17 -8.18 -19.43
N GLN A 575 23.47 -9.33 -20.04
CA GLN A 575 24.17 -9.42 -21.31
C GLN A 575 23.32 -8.73 -22.39
N ALA A 576 23.94 -7.92 -23.25
CA ALA A 576 23.26 -7.21 -24.35
C ALA A 576 22.94 -8.14 -25.56
N LYS A 577 22.43 -9.33 -25.28
CA LYS A 577 22.28 -10.41 -26.24
C LYS A 577 21.16 -10.13 -27.25
N GLY A 578 21.52 -9.95 -28.52
CA GLY A 578 20.61 -9.54 -29.60
C GLY A 578 20.38 -8.03 -29.69
N GLU A 579 21.19 -7.22 -29.02
CA GLU A 579 21.00 -5.77 -28.92
C GLU A 579 22.06 -4.98 -29.71
N LEU A 580 21.66 -3.80 -30.19
CA LEU A 580 22.56 -2.75 -30.68
C LEU A 580 22.95 -1.85 -29.49
N VAL A 581 24.25 -1.66 -29.27
CA VAL A 581 24.80 -0.97 -28.09
C VAL A 581 25.80 0.09 -28.54
N ASP A 582 25.64 1.33 -28.07
CA ASP A 582 26.71 2.33 -28.15
C ASP A 582 27.71 2.14 -27.00
N ILE A 583 28.99 2.14 -27.31
CA ILE A 583 30.10 2.09 -26.35
C ILE A 583 31.09 3.19 -26.73
N ASP A 584 31.14 4.26 -25.93
CA ASP A 584 31.97 5.45 -26.14
C ASP A 584 31.79 6.11 -27.54
N GLY A 585 30.54 6.26 -27.99
CA GLY A 585 30.20 6.90 -29.27
C GLY A 585 30.41 5.98 -30.48
N ARG A 586 30.44 4.67 -30.28
CA ARG A 586 30.53 3.66 -31.35
C ARG A 586 29.47 2.59 -31.17
N VAL A 587 28.67 2.38 -32.22
CA VAL A 587 27.62 1.36 -32.23
C VAL A 587 28.19 -0.01 -32.60
N TYR A 588 27.88 -1.00 -31.78
CA TYR A 588 28.21 -2.42 -31.93
C TYR A 588 26.93 -3.27 -31.90
N TYR A 589 26.95 -4.46 -32.51
CA TYR A 589 25.90 -5.49 -32.36
C TYR A 589 26.45 -6.70 -31.61
N PHE A 590 25.67 -7.22 -30.68
CA PHE A 590 25.98 -8.45 -29.95
C PHE A 590 24.96 -9.52 -30.34
N ASP A 591 25.47 -10.64 -30.87
CA ASP A 591 24.66 -11.66 -31.53
C ASP A 591 23.50 -12.21 -30.66
N LYS A 592 22.34 -12.44 -31.28
CA LYS A 592 21.13 -12.88 -30.57
C LYS A 592 21.21 -14.30 -29.98
N ASP A 593 22.02 -15.18 -30.54
CA ASP A 593 22.06 -16.61 -30.16
C ASP A 593 23.16 -16.89 -29.13
N ASN A 594 24.28 -16.15 -29.17
CA ASN A 594 25.42 -16.34 -28.27
C ASN A 594 25.92 -15.07 -27.53
N GLY A 595 25.43 -13.88 -27.85
CA GLY A 595 25.77 -12.62 -27.16
C GLY A 595 27.20 -12.11 -27.39
N ARG A 596 27.88 -12.60 -28.42
CA ARG A 596 29.23 -12.17 -28.81
C ARG A 596 29.18 -10.97 -29.75
N LYS A 597 30.14 -10.05 -29.63
CA LYS A 597 30.25 -8.87 -30.50
C LYS A 597 30.54 -9.29 -31.94
N VAL A 598 29.68 -8.88 -32.87
CA VAL A 598 29.81 -9.17 -34.30
C VAL A 598 30.91 -8.30 -34.93
N LYS A 599 31.73 -8.88 -35.81
CA LYS A 599 32.91 -8.26 -36.45
C LYS A 599 33.10 -8.79 -37.87
N ASP A 600 33.76 -7.99 -38.71
CA ASP A 600 34.28 -8.33 -40.05
C ASP A 600 33.25 -9.05 -40.96
N THR A 601 32.00 -8.55 -40.98
CA THR A 601 30.89 -9.22 -41.67
C THR A 601 29.74 -8.27 -42.04
N THR A 602 28.81 -8.75 -42.87
CA THR A 602 27.51 -8.12 -43.15
C THR A 602 26.41 -8.99 -42.56
N PHE A 603 25.39 -8.40 -41.93
CA PHE A 603 24.20 -9.10 -41.43
C PHE A 603 22.95 -8.22 -41.57
N ASP A 604 21.79 -8.85 -41.68
CA ASP A 604 20.50 -8.15 -41.66
C ASP A 604 19.88 -8.18 -40.25
N PHE A 605 19.42 -7.02 -39.79
CA PHE A 605 18.76 -6.84 -38.49
C PHE A 605 17.68 -5.76 -38.64
N ASP A 606 16.49 -5.99 -38.08
CA ASP A 606 15.36 -5.05 -38.13
C ASP A 606 15.10 -4.43 -39.53
N GLY A 607 15.08 -5.29 -40.56
CA GLY A 607 14.87 -4.88 -41.97
C GLY A 607 16.02 -4.09 -42.61
N LYS A 608 17.16 -3.90 -41.95
CA LYS A 608 18.32 -3.14 -42.43
C LYS A 608 19.59 -4.01 -42.50
N THR A 609 20.37 -3.80 -43.55
CA THR A 609 21.66 -4.49 -43.74
C THR A 609 22.79 -3.72 -43.07
N TYR A 610 23.30 -4.23 -41.94
CA TYR A 610 24.44 -3.67 -41.22
C TYR A 610 25.77 -4.27 -41.71
N VAL A 611 26.82 -3.48 -41.66
CA VAL A 611 28.21 -3.86 -41.96
C VAL A 611 29.06 -3.59 -40.73
N ALA A 612 29.64 -4.65 -40.16
CA ALA A 612 30.57 -4.58 -39.04
C ALA A 612 32.01 -4.61 -39.56
N ASP A 613 32.84 -3.66 -39.13
CA ASP A 613 34.27 -3.67 -39.42
C ASP A 613 35.05 -4.69 -38.58
N GLN A 614 36.37 -4.78 -38.76
CA GLN A 614 37.26 -5.71 -38.04
C GLN A 614 37.27 -5.52 -36.52
N SER A 615 36.88 -4.34 -36.02
CA SER A 615 36.72 -4.07 -34.58
C SER A 615 35.29 -4.32 -34.07
N GLY A 616 34.31 -4.33 -34.99
CA GLY A 616 32.88 -4.52 -34.78
C GLY A 616 32.04 -3.26 -34.94
N VAL A 617 32.64 -2.12 -35.30
CA VAL A 617 31.90 -0.85 -35.46
C VAL A 617 30.99 -0.96 -36.67
N LEU A 618 29.74 -0.54 -36.50
CA LEU A 618 28.69 -0.70 -37.50
C LEU A 618 28.52 0.49 -38.44
N SER A 619 28.01 0.20 -39.64
CA SER A 619 27.39 1.14 -40.57
C SER A 619 26.22 0.44 -41.30
N ILE A 620 25.28 1.18 -41.90
CA ILE A 620 24.11 0.59 -42.60
C ILE A 620 24.28 0.76 -44.11
N LYS A 621 24.06 -0.27 -44.93
CA LYS A 621 24.08 -0.11 -46.40
C LYS A 621 22.91 0.78 -46.85
N SER A 622 23.20 1.90 -47.50
CA SER A 622 22.19 2.75 -48.11
C SER A 622 21.87 2.29 -49.54
N GLN A 623 20.64 2.51 -49.98
CA GLN A 623 20.24 2.42 -51.39
C GLN A 623 20.50 3.74 -52.15
N SER A 624 20.96 4.80 -51.46
CA SER A 624 21.25 6.09 -52.08
C SER A 624 22.45 6.02 -53.03
N THR A 625 22.38 6.78 -54.12
CA THR A 625 23.51 7.03 -55.04
C THR A 625 24.50 8.09 -54.52
N GLU A 626 24.10 8.89 -53.52
CA GLU A 626 24.91 9.98 -52.98
C GLU A 626 26.09 9.47 -52.13
N ARG A 627 27.19 10.23 -52.10
CA ARG A 627 28.43 9.89 -51.38
C ARG A 627 29.04 11.12 -50.71
N ASN A 628 29.68 10.90 -49.55
CA ASN A 628 30.33 11.90 -48.70
C ASN A 628 29.47 13.16 -48.47
N ARG A 629 28.19 12.95 -48.11
CA ARG A 629 27.27 14.05 -47.82
C ARG A 629 26.09 13.64 -46.94
N TYR A 630 25.47 14.65 -46.36
CA TYR A 630 24.15 14.55 -45.76
C TYR A 630 23.07 14.28 -46.82
N ILE A 631 22.08 13.47 -46.44
CA ILE A 631 20.81 13.27 -47.14
C ILE A 631 19.67 13.36 -46.11
N SER A 632 18.45 13.65 -46.57
CA SER A 632 17.24 13.61 -45.75
C SER A 632 16.17 12.71 -46.38
N ASP A 633 15.30 12.15 -45.55
CA ASP A 633 14.08 11.47 -46.02
C ASP A 633 12.87 12.43 -46.08
N SER A 634 11.69 11.89 -46.39
CA SER A 634 10.43 12.62 -46.48
C SER A 634 9.82 13.04 -45.13
N GLU A 635 10.32 12.50 -44.02
CA GLU A 635 9.91 12.87 -42.66
C GLU A 635 10.78 14.00 -42.09
N GLY A 636 11.90 14.31 -42.76
CA GLY A 636 12.87 15.33 -42.35
C GLY A 636 13.99 14.78 -41.47
N ASN A 637 14.11 13.45 -41.33
CA ASN A 637 15.25 12.84 -40.65
C ASN A 637 16.50 13.03 -41.51
N TRP A 638 17.64 13.30 -40.86
CA TRP A 638 18.93 13.52 -41.53
C TRP A 638 19.86 12.32 -41.32
N TYR A 639 20.60 11.97 -42.37
CA TYR A 639 21.56 10.86 -42.39
C TYR A 639 22.83 11.34 -43.11
N TYR A 640 23.99 10.75 -42.84
CA TYR A 640 25.20 10.99 -43.64
C TYR A 640 25.66 9.72 -44.35
N VAL A 641 25.87 9.80 -45.68
CA VAL A 641 26.36 8.71 -46.51
C VAL A 641 27.86 8.87 -46.76
N ASN A 642 28.65 7.84 -46.43
CA ASN A 642 30.09 7.83 -46.65
C ASN A 642 30.50 7.51 -48.12
N ASP A 643 31.80 7.36 -48.35
CA ASP A 643 32.45 7.05 -49.63
C ASP A 643 31.98 5.72 -50.25
N LYS A 644 31.64 4.74 -49.41
CA LYS A 644 31.18 3.40 -49.81
C LYS A 644 29.68 3.31 -50.04
N GLY A 645 28.92 4.33 -49.65
CA GLY A 645 27.46 4.31 -49.72
C GLY A 645 26.78 3.81 -48.46
N TYR A 646 27.46 3.81 -47.32
CA TYR A 646 26.90 3.36 -46.05
C TYR A 646 26.56 4.57 -45.16
N LEU A 647 25.46 4.46 -44.41
CA LEU A 647 25.06 5.41 -43.40
C LEU A 647 25.93 5.25 -42.16
N LEU A 648 26.38 6.36 -41.60
CA LEU A 648 27.16 6.40 -40.36
C LEU A 648 26.29 6.12 -39.13
N LEU A 649 26.92 5.65 -38.06
CA LEU A 649 26.32 5.32 -36.76
C LEU A 649 27.29 5.74 -35.64
N GLY A 650 26.77 6.21 -34.51
CA GLY A 650 27.59 6.73 -33.41
C GLY A 650 28.13 8.14 -33.68
N ALA A 651 29.17 8.52 -32.94
CA ALA A 651 29.79 9.84 -32.97
C ALA A 651 30.80 9.97 -34.12
N HIS A 652 30.70 11.05 -34.89
CA HIS A 652 31.58 11.36 -36.01
C HIS A 652 31.93 12.85 -36.10
N THR A 653 33.16 13.17 -36.52
CA THR A 653 33.53 14.52 -36.94
C THR A 653 33.38 14.65 -38.45
N ILE A 654 32.55 15.59 -38.91
CA ILE A 654 32.27 15.85 -40.33
C ILE A 654 32.45 17.36 -40.55
N ASP A 655 33.34 17.74 -41.48
CA ASP A 655 33.68 19.15 -41.77
C ASP A 655 34.06 19.98 -40.52
N ASN A 656 34.76 19.33 -39.57
CA ASN A 656 35.12 19.81 -38.23
C ASN A 656 33.95 19.99 -37.24
N VAL A 657 32.73 19.59 -37.60
CA VAL A 657 31.57 19.53 -36.70
C VAL A 657 31.44 18.12 -36.13
N ASN A 658 31.46 17.99 -34.80
CA ASN A 658 31.14 16.72 -34.13
C ASN A 658 29.63 16.51 -34.12
N VAL A 659 29.15 15.38 -34.66
CA VAL A 659 27.74 15.00 -34.75
C VAL A 659 27.56 13.55 -34.28
N TYR A 660 26.32 13.12 -34.03
CA TYR A 660 26.00 11.73 -33.66
C TYR A 660 24.83 11.19 -34.49
N PHE A 661 24.92 9.93 -34.92
CA PHE A 661 23.86 9.21 -35.62
C PHE A 661 23.37 8.02 -34.79
N GLY A 662 22.05 7.92 -34.61
CA GLY A 662 21.38 6.83 -33.90
C GLY A 662 21.62 5.47 -34.53
N THR A 663 21.30 4.39 -33.80
CA THR A 663 21.40 3.00 -34.27
C THR A 663 20.62 2.73 -35.57
N ASN A 664 19.62 3.56 -35.88
CA ASN A 664 18.81 3.54 -37.09
C ASN A 664 19.41 4.33 -38.28
N GLY A 665 20.48 5.10 -38.07
CA GLY A 665 21.12 6.01 -39.04
C GLY A 665 20.78 7.50 -38.89
N VAL A 666 19.80 7.88 -38.05
CA VAL A 666 19.26 9.25 -37.96
C VAL A 666 20.13 10.14 -37.07
N GLN A 667 20.44 11.35 -37.53
CA GLN A 667 21.21 12.34 -36.76
C GLN A 667 20.45 12.79 -35.50
N TYR A 668 21.14 12.77 -34.35
CA TYR A 668 20.62 13.32 -33.09
C TYR A 668 20.68 14.85 -33.11
N LYS A 669 19.58 15.49 -32.71
CA LYS A 669 19.42 16.94 -32.61
C LYS A 669 18.46 17.30 -31.47
N GLY A 670 18.82 18.27 -30.63
CA GLY A 670 17.99 18.84 -29.56
C GLY A 670 17.90 18.03 -28.28
N HIS A 671 18.64 16.93 -28.17
CA HIS A 671 18.55 15.96 -27.06
C HIS A 671 19.93 15.35 -26.76
N PHE A 672 20.06 14.69 -25.61
CA PHE A 672 21.20 13.84 -25.30
C PHE A 672 21.19 12.55 -26.15
N ALA A 673 22.33 12.22 -26.74
CA ALA A 673 22.55 10.95 -27.42
C ALA A 673 22.97 9.83 -26.43
N PRO A 674 22.95 8.54 -26.84
CA PRO A 674 23.38 7.41 -26.01
C PRO A 674 24.80 7.52 -25.43
N ASP A 675 25.71 8.21 -26.11
CA ASP A 675 27.08 8.50 -25.65
C ASP A 675 27.15 9.54 -24.50
N ASN A 676 25.99 10.04 -24.07
CA ASN A 676 25.76 11.04 -23.03
C ASN A 676 26.19 12.48 -23.34
N HIS A 677 26.46 12.82 -24.61
CA HIS A 677 26.62 14.20 -25.04
C HIS A 677 25.32 14.79 -25.62
N TYR A 678 25.16 16.12 -25.53
CA TYR A 678 24.00 16.83 -26.10
C TYR A 678 24.33 17.39 -27.48
N TYR A 679 23.41 17.24 -28.42
CA TYR A 679 23.56 17.71 -29.80
C TYR A 679 22.56 18.81 -30.12
N ASP A 680 23.03 19.88 -30.77
CA ASP A 680 22.28 21.11 -31.01
C ASP A 680 20.98 20.88 -31.80
N LYS A 681 19.89 21.56 -31.43
CA LYS A 681 18.57 21.40 -32.05
C LYS A 681 18.50 21.84 -33.52
N ASP A 682 19.27 22.87 -33.89
CA ASP A 682 19.16 23.50 -35.22
C ASP A 682 20.16 22.88 -36.20
N ASN A 683 21.38 22.59 -35.76
CA ASN A 683 22.46 22.08 -36.63
C ASN A 683 22.99 20.67 -36.25
N GLY A 684 22.67 20.14 -35.07
CA GLY A 684 23.10 18.80 -34.65
C GLY A 684 24.58 18.67 -34.28
N ALA A 685 25.26 19.78 -33.99
CA ALA A 685 26.63 19.80 -33.48
C ALA A 685 26.69 19.48 -31.98
N LEU A 686 27.79 18.85 -31.54
CA LEU A 686 28.13 18.66 -30.13
C LEU A 686 28.14 19.99 -29.37
N VAL A 687 27.40 20.06 -28.26
CA VAL A 687 27.34 21.23 -27.39
C VAL A 687 28.30 21.10 -26.21
N THR A 688 29.05 22.16 -25.91
CA THR A 688 30.05 22.23 -24.81
C THR A 688 29.97 23.53 -24.00
N ASP A 689 30.48 23.44 -22.75
CA ASP A 689 30.53 24.44 -21.67
C ASP A 689 29.32 25.39 -21.54
N ARG A 690 28.10 24.83 -21.53
CA ARG A 690 26.88 25.62 -21.40
C ARG A 690 25.70 24.84 -20.81
N LEU A 691 24.63 25.58 -20.53
CA LEU A 691 23.32 25.02 -20.22
C LEU A 691 22.65 24.48 -21.49
N VAL A 692 21.99 23.33 -21.39
CA VAL A 692 21.13 22.74 -22.42
C VAL A 692 19.80 22.30 -21.80
N GLU A 693 18.74 22.19 -22.61
CA GLU A 693 17.44 21.70 -22.16
C GLU A 693 17.11 20.39 -22.86
N ASP A 694 16.70 19.38 -22.09
CA ASP A 694 16.23 18.09 -22.60
C ASP A 694 15.06 17.59 -21.73
N GLY A 695 13.96 17.14 -22.36
CA GLY A 695 12.77 16.66 -21.65
C GLY A 695 12.15 17.66 -20.64
N GLY A 696 12.30 18.97 -20.87
CA GLY A 696 11.86 20.02 -19.93
C GLY A 696 12.74 20.15 -18.67
N LYS A 697 13.90 19.51 -18.65
CA LYS A 697 14.93 19.61 -17.59
C LYS A 697 16.14 20.38 -18.11
N GLU A 698 16.69 21.22 -17.25
CA GLU A 698 17.89 22.01 -17.53
C GLU A 698 19.14 21.22 -17.11
N PHE A 699 20.11 21.06 -18.01
CA PHE A 699 21.38 20.38 -17.74
C PHE A 699 22.57 21.30 -18.00
N TYR A 700 23.73 21.03 -17.37
CA TYR A 700 24.99 21.66 -17.77
C TYR A 700 25.95 20.63 -18.36
N VAL A 701 26.56 20.97 -19.50
CA VAL A 701 27.61 20.18 -20.15
C VAL A 701 28.95 20.89 -20.04
N ASP A 702 30.02 20.17 -19.74
CA ASP A 702 31.37 20.70 -19.54
C ASP A 702 32.10 21.06 -20.87
N GLU A 703 33.35 21.51 -20.77
CA GLU A 703 34.23 21.82 -21.92
C GLU A 703 34.38 20.68 -22.94
N LYS A 704 34.08 19.43 -22.55
CA LYS A 704 34.14 18.21 -23.37
C LYS A 704 32.75 17.71 -23.76
N GLY A 705 31.69 18.45 -23.41
CA GLY A 705 30.29 18.12 -23.67
C GLY A 705 29.66 17.17 -22.67
N LYS A 706 30.37 16.78 -21.59
CA LYS A 706 29.89 15.77 -20.64
C LYS A 706 29.00 16.39 -19.57
N LYS A 707 27.97 15.65 -19.15
CA LYS A 707 27.05 16.01 -18.06
C LYS A 707 27.82 16.36 -16.78
N PHE A 708 27.79 17.63 -16.38
CA PHE A 708 28.53 18.16 -15.24
C PHE A 708 27.88 17.77 -13.90
N HIS A 709 28.69 17.43 -12.90
CA HIS A 709 28.20 17.13 -11.54
C HIS A 709 28.87 18.07 -10.54
N GLY A 710 28.06 18.72 -9.70
CA GLY A 710 28.51 19.60 -8.62
C GLY A 710 28.04 21.04 -8.78
N THR A 711 28.75 21.95 -8.14
CA THR A 711 28.40 23.37 -8.08
C THR A 711 29.00 24.14 -9.26
N LYS A 712 28.18 24.90 -10.01
CA LYS A 712 28.64 25.87 -11.03
C LYS A 712 28.02 27.24 -10.72
N TYR A 713 28.77 28.31 -10.99
CA TYR A 713 28.27 29.67 -10.97
C TYR A 713 27.93 30.10 -12.40
N LEU A 714 26.72 30.62 -12.61
CA LEU A 714 26.24 31.18 -13.87
C LEU A 714 25.74 32.61 -13.58
N ASP A 715 26.30 33.60 -14.27
CA ASP A 715 26.02 35.03 -14.05
C ASP A 715 26.10 35.49 -12.57
N GLY A 716 27.02 34.88 -11.83
CA GLY A 716 27.25 35.12 -10.39
C GLY A 716 26.30 34.36 -9.44
N ILE A 717 25.24 33.75 -9.95
CA ILE A 717 24.30 32.93 -9.18
C ILE A 717 24.85 31.50 -9.07
N GLN A 718 24.78 30.91 -7.87
CA GLN A 718 25.21 29.53 -7.65
C GLN A 718 24.08 28.54 -7.94
N TYR A 719 24.39 27.51 -8.72
CA TYR A 719 23.53 26.37 -9.03
C TYR A 719 24.25 25.05 -8.70
N TYR A 720 23.48 23.99 -8.44
CA TYR A 720 24.00 22.63 -8.26
C TYR A 720 23.41 21.68 -9.29
N PHE A 721 24.28 20.88 -9.92
CA PHE A 721 23.91 19.92 -10.95
C PHE A 721 24.18 18.49 -10.45
N ARG A 722 23.15 17.64 -10.43
CA ARG A 722 23.23 16.24 -10.02
C ARG A 722 23.15 15.35 -11.27
N TYR A 723 24.24 14.66 -11.59
CA TYR A 723 24.37 13.85 -12.82
C TYR A 723 24.09 14.61 -14.12
N GLY A 724 24.45 15.90 -14.17
CA GLY A 724 24.12 16.82 -15.26
C GLY A 724 22.91 17.71 -15.00
N GLU A 725 21.91 17.23 -14.25
CA GLU A 725 20.60 17.89 -14.11
C GLU A 725 20.61 18.99 -13.04
N LYS A 726 20.09 20.19 -13.36
CA LYS A 726 20.00 21.32 -12.43
C LYS A 726 18.99 21.02 -11.32
N VAL A 727 19.45 20.99 -10.07
CA VAL A 727 18.59 20.71 -8.92
C VAL A 727 17.68 21.90 -8.64
N LYS A 728 16.36 21.64 -8.53
CA LYS A 728 15.31 22.61 -8.22
C LYS A 728 14.41 22.03 -7.13
N GLY A 729 14.12 22.82 -6.08
CA GLY A 729 13.19 22.45 -5.01
C GLY A 729 13.68 21.36 -4.04
N GLU A 730 14.98 21.06 -4.08
CA GLU A 730 15.62 19.95 -3.36
C GLU A 730 16.99 20.36 -2.81
N PHE A 731 17.52 19.54 -1.88
CA PHE A 731 18.87 19.69 -1.35
C PHE A 731 19.93 19.12 -2.32
N ASN A 732 21.17 19.60 -2.25
CA ASN A 732 22.27 19.08 -3.08
C ASN A 732 22.53 17.57 -2.90
N TYR A 733 22.34 17.04 -1.70
CA TYR A 733 22.47 15.60 -1.39
C TYR A 733 21.12 14.96 -1.05
N PRO A 734 20.82 13.70 -1.47
CA PRO A 734 19.52 13.05 -1.24
C PRO A 734 19.14 12.90 0.25
N TYR A 735 20.11 12.80 1.14
CA TYR A 735 19.91 12.71 2.59
C TYR A 735 20.15 14.07 3.26
N ARG A 736 19.26 15.04 3.00
CA ARG A 736 19.29 16.43 3.54
C ARG A 736 20.68 17.09 3.55
N GLY A 737 21.28 17.22 2.36
CA GLY A 737 22.54 17.94 2.21
C GLY A 737 22.47 19.41 2.66
N ASP A 738 23.62 20.00 3.03
CA ASP A 738 23.66 21.28 3.78
C ASP A 738 23.22 22.52 3.00
N HIS A 739 22.81 22.41 1.74
CA HIS A 739 22.42 23.53 0.87
C HIS A 739 21.13 23.17 0.10
N TYR A 740 20.19 24.11 0.03
CA TYR A 740 18.91 23.97 -0.67
C TYR A 740 18.82 24.87 -1.91
N TYR A 741 18.20 24.36 -2.98
CA TYR A 741 18.10 25.05 -4.27
C TYR A 741 16.64 25.34 -4.60
N ASP A 742 16.38 26.59 -4.98
CA ASP A 742 15.05 27.17 -5.13
C ASP A 742 14.17 26.41 -6.14
N LYS A 743 12.86 26.30 -5.86
CA LYS A 743 11.95 25.45 -6.64
C LYS A 743 11.65 25.96 -8.05
N GLU A 744 11.61 27.28 -8.24
CA GLU A 744 11.32 27.87 -9.56
C GLU A 744 12.60 28.04 -10.38
N THR A 745 13.67 28.48 -9.73
CA THR A 745 14.90 28.94 -10.41
C THR A 745 16.06 27.93 -10.37
N GLY A 746 16.12 27.08 -9.35
CA GLY A 746 17.29 26.25 -9.04
C GLY A 746 18.46 27.01 -8.42
N ALA A 747 18.32 28.30 -8.11
CA ALA A 747 19.37 29.10 -7.47
C ALA A 747 19.55 28.69 -6.00
N LEU A 748 20.77 28.78 -5.47
CA LEU A 748 21.03 28.57 -4.05
C LEU A 748 20.19 29.51 -3.18
N VAL A 749 19.45 28.94 -2.22
CA VAL A 749 18.70 29.71 -1.22
C VAL A 749 19.64 30.21 -0.13
N THR A 750 19.72 31.53 0.06
CA THR A 750 20.55 32.19 1.08
C THR A 750 19.76 33.23 1.88
N GLY A 751 20.11 33.39 3.17
CA GLY A 751 19.64 34.47 4.05
C GLY A 751 18.14 34.52 4.33
N LYS A 752 17.38 33.43 4.11
CA LYS A 752 15.92 33.40 4.23
C LYS A 752 15.39 32.09 4.79
N TYR A 753 14.18 32.17 5.36
CA TYR A 753 13.33 31.00 5.57
C TYR A 753 12.89 30.40 4.22
N PHE A 754 12.70 29.10 4.19
CA PHE A 754 12.03 28.40 3.09
C PHE A 754 11.28 27.17 3.61
N GLU A 755 10.34 26.69 2.81
CA GLU A 755 9.57 25.47 3.08
C GLU A 755 9.92 24.38 2.07
N HIS A 756 10.03 23.14 2.56
CA HIS A 756 10.26 21.95 1.74
C HIS A 756 9.60 20.73 2.40
N LYS A 757 8.73 20.04 1.66
CA LYS A 757 7.94 18.88 2.14
C LYS A 757 7.24 19.18 3.48
N ASN A 758 6.45 20.25 3.51
CA ASN A 758 5.66 20.76 4.65
C ASN A 758 6.46 21.03 5.95
N ASN A 759 7.77 21.27 5.81
CA ASN A 759 8.68 21.57 6.91
C ASN A 759 9.41 22.89 6.62
N TRP A 760 9.65 23.67 7.67
CA TRP A 760 10.31 24.97 7.59
C TRP A 760 11.81 24.86 7.91
N TYR A 761 12.64 25.60 7.19
CA TYR A 761 14.09 25.64 7.34
C TYR A 761 14.57 27.10 7.23
N TYR A 762 15.81 27.37 7.62
CA TYR A 762 16.47 28.65 7.35
C TYR A 762 17.87 28.41 6.80
N ALA A 763 18.17 29.02 5.65
CA ALA A 763 19.52 29.05 5.08
C ALA A 763 20.21 30.36 5.46
N ASN A 764 21.45 30.30 5.95
CA ASN A 764 22.23 31.49 6.28
C ASN A 764 22.72 32.25 5.02
N SER A 765 23.44 33.35 5.20
CA SER A 765 23.97 34.17 4.10
C SER A 765 24.97 33.47 3.17
N LYS A 766 25.44 32.26 3.51
CA LYS A 766 26.28 31.40 2.66
C LYS A 766 25.51 30.23 2.04
N GLY A 767 24.25 30.02 2.40
CA GLY A 767 23.40 28.91 1.94
C GLY A 767 23.34 27.71 2.89
N ASN A 768 24.16 27.67 3.95
CA ASN A 768 24.15 26.56 4.90
C ASN A 768 22.81 26.55 5.68
N ILE A 769 22.17 25.39 5.77
CA ILE A 769 21.01 25.18 6.64
C ILE A 769 21.41 25.34 8.12
N LEU A 770 20.60 26.04 8.90
CA LEU A 770 20.80 26.19 10.34
C LEU A 770 20.19 25.03 11.15
N THR A 771 20.92 24.58 12.15
CA THR A 771 20.48 23.61 13.17
C THR A 771 20.58 24.20 14.59
N GLY A 772 19.98 23.54 15.58
CA GLY A 772 20.02 23.95 16.98
C GLY A 772 19.27 25.25 17.31
N ARG A 773 19.53 25.80 18.50
CA ARG A 773 18.96 27.09 18.98
C ARG A 773 19.52 28.26 18.16
N ARG A 774 18.65 29.18 17.70
CA ARG A 774 19.03 30.40 16.96
C ARG A 774 18.14 31.58 17.37
N VAL A 775 18.60 32.80 17.08
CA VAL A 775 17.76 34.01 17.13
C VAL A 775 17.72 34.59 15.71
N ILE A 776 16.53 34.77 15.15
CA ILE A 776 16.31 35.23 13.77
C ILE A 776 15.15 36.23 13.80
N ASP A 777 15.36 37.45 13.31
CA ASP A 777 14.38 38.54 13.32
C ASP A 777 13.76 38.79 14.71
N GLY A 778 14.60 38.73 15.75
CA GLY A 778 14.20 38.86 17.16
C GLY A 778 13.51 37.63 17.77
N LYS A 779 13.25 36.57 16.99
CA LYS A 779 12.57 35.35 17.44
C LYS A 779 13.58 34.30 17.88
N HIS A 780 13.39 33.76 19.08
CA HIS A 780 14.12 32.60 19.59
C HIS A 780 13.54 31.34 18.96
N VAL A 781 14.27 30.71 18.04
CA VAL A 781 13.79 29.54 17.28
C VAL A 781 14.71 28.34 17.54
N TYR A 782 14.20 27.13 17.29
CA TYR A 782 14.99 25.91 17.28
C TYR A 782 14.80 25.18 15.95
N PHE A 783 15.92 24.73 15.38
CA PHE A 783 15.95 23.77 14.29
C PHE A 783 16.54 22.47 14.83
N TYR A 784 16.07 21.30 14.40
CA TYR A 784 16.61 20.03 14.91
C TYR A 784 18.09 19.86 14.50
N ASP A 785 18.97 19.62 15.47
CA ASP A 785 20.28 18.99 15.28
C ASP A 785 20.05 17.47 15.39
N ASP A 786 20.46 16.73 14.36
CA ASP A 786 20.21 15.29 14.21
C ASP A 786 21.37 14.68 13.41
N ASP A 787 22.17 13.84 14.08
CA ASP A 787 23.35 13.18 13.53
C ASP A 787 23.00 12.14 12.45
N TYR A 788 21.75 11.66 12.41
CA TYR A 788 21.26 10.70 11.41
C TYR A 788 20.54 11.38 10.23
N GLY A 789 20.41 12.72 10.25
CA GLY A 789 19.96 13.51 9.11
C GLY A 789 18.48 13.41 8.72
N GLN A 790 17.65 12.69 9.47
CA GLN A 790 16.22 12.53 9.16
C GLN A 790 15.38 13.79 9.47
N TYR A 791 15.76 14.54 10.51
CA TYR A 791 15.09 15.77 10.97
C TYR A 791 15.98 17.01 10.87
N LYS A 792 17.28 16.85 10.57
CA LYS A 792 18.29 17.93 10.53
C LYS A 792 17.78 19.18 9.81
N GLY A 793 17.82 20.31 10.52
CA GLY A 793 17.47 21.63 10.00
C GLY A 793 15.98 21.99 9.95
N ILE A 794 15.08 21.06 10.30
CA ILE A 794 13.64 21.35 10.40
C ILE A 794 13.38 22.28 11.60
N GLN A 795 12.57 23.31 11.43
CA GLN A 795 12.14 24.20 12.51
C GLN A 795 11.12 23.52 13.43
N ALA A 796 11.34 23.59 14.74
CA ALA A 796 10.32 23.23 15.72
C ALA A 796 9.16 24.24 15.68
N LYS A 797 7.96 23.76 15.34
CA LYS A 797 6.71 24.52 15.35
C LYS A 797 5.61 23.62 15.93
N ASP A 798 4.90 24.10 16.93
CA ASP A 798 3.92 23.31 17.70
C ASP A 798 4.55 22.10 18.43
N LYS A 799 5.72 22.29 19.05
CA LYS A 799 6.49 21.20 19.67
C LYS A 799 7.07 21.59 21.02
N LEU A 800 6.94 20.67 21.99
CA LEU A 800 7.76 20.63 23.18
C LEU A 800 9.11 19.98 22.84
N ILE A 801 10.22 20.64 23.18
CA ILE A 801 11.59 20.19 22.93
C ILE A 801 12.31 20.15 24.27
N ILE A 802 12.99 19.05 24.59
CA ILE A 802 13.80 18.90 25.81
C ILE A 802 15.27 19.09 25.45
N LEU A 803 15.91 20.12 26.01
CA LEU A 803 17.32 20.44 25.79
C LEU A 803 18.05 20.49 27.14
N GLY A 804 19.03 19.61 27.36
CA GLY A 804 19.79 19.56 28.61
C GLY A 804 18.94 19.33 29.86
N GLY A 805 17.86 18.53 29.74
CA GLY A 805 16.90 18.28 30.81
C GLY A 805 15.88 19.40 31.07
N LYS A 806 15.93 20.52 30.34
CA LYS A 806 14.94 21.61 30.40
C LYS A 806 13.96 21.51 29.24
N THR A 807 12.67 21.71 29.52
CA THR A 807 11.59 21.71 28.53
C THR A 807 11.37 23.11 27.96
N TYR A 808 11.23 23.21 26.64
CA TYR A 808 10.96 24.44 25.89
C TYR A 808 9.76 24.21 24.95
N TYR A 809 8.96 25.24 24.67
CA TYR A 809 7.89 25.15 23.66
C TYR A 809 8.10 26.14 22.53
N TYR A 810 7.83 25.71 21.29
CA TYR A 810 7.91 26.55 20.10
C TYR A 810 6.55 26.68 19.43
N LEU A 811 6.06 27.92 19.33
CA LEU A 811 4.69 28.27 18.99
C LEU A 811 4.28 27.85 17.56
N PRO A 812 3.05 27.36 17.33
CA PRO A 812 2.60 26.82 16.04
C PRO A 812 2.77 27.76 14.85
N GLY A 813 2.35 29.03 14.97
CA GLY A 813 2.41 29.98 13.85
C GLY A 813 3.84 30.40 13.50
N SER A 814 4.58 30.90 14.49
CA SER A 814 5.87 31.60 14.30
C SER A 814 7.11 30.71 14.48
N GLY A 815 7.00 29.57 15.15
CA GLY A 815 8.15 28.79 15.63
C GLY A 815 9.02 29.52 16.66
N ASN A 816 8.51 30.61 17.25
CA ASN A 816 9.18 31.31 18.36
C ASN A 816 9.00 30.55 19.67
N ARG A 817 10.01 30.60 20.55
CA ARG A 817 9.96 30.09 21.91
C ARG A 817 8.83 30.77 22.70
N ALA A 818 8.17 30.01 23.56
CA ALA A 818 7.22 30.54 24.53
C ALA A 818 8.00 31.09 25.73
N ASP A 819 7.94 32.41 25.94
CA ASP A 819 8.71 33.13 26.97
C ASP A 819 7.72 33.94 27.84
N ASN A 820 7.87 33.86 29.17
CA ASN A 820 7.02 34.51 30.17
C ASN A 820 5.50 34.36 29.92
N VAL A 821 5.04 33.13 29.67
CA VAL A 821 3.66 32.83 29.26
C VAL A 821 3.17 31.49 29.80
N THR A 822 1.89 31.44 30.20
CA THR A 822 1.21 30.20 30.60
C THR A 822 0.45 29.61 29.41
N LEU A 823 0.70 28.34 29.07
CA LEU A 823 0.07 27.63 27.96
C LEU A 823 -0.35 26.22 28.37
N THR A 824 -1.55 25.79 27.96
CA THR A 824 -1.99 24.40 28.09
C THR A 824 -1.69 23.65 26.79
N ILE A 825 -0.85 22.61 26.88
CA ILE A 825 -0.35 21.83 25.75
C ILE A 825 -0.61 20.36 26.08
N ASN A 826 -1.35 19.64 25.21
CA ASN A 826 -1.74 18.24 25.43
C ASN A 826 -2.40 17.99 26.81
N HIS A 827 -3.32 18.88 27.21
CA HIS A 827 -4.01 18.89 28.51
C HIS A 827 -3.12 19.14 29.75
N VAL A 828 -1.83 19.47 29.58
CA VAL A 828 -0.93 19.87 30.69
C VAL A 828 -0.64 21.36 30.60
N THR A 829 -0.84 22.09 31.70
CA THR A 829 -0.56 23.53 31.77
C THR A 829 0.86 23.79 32.23
N TYR A 830 1.62 24.52 31.41
CA TYR A 830 2.99 24.95 31.68
C TYR A 830 3.03 26.46 31.84
N TYR A 831 3.76 26.97 32.82
CA TYR A 831 4.28 28.33 32.81
C TYR A 831 5.70 28.30 32.24
N PHE A 832 5.95 29.03 31.16
CA PHE A 832 7.29 29.23 30.61
C PHE A 832 7.88 30.53 31.17
N ASP A 833 9.09 30.46 31.74
CA ASP A 833 9.75 31.62 32.34
C ASP A 833 10.39 32.57 31.30
N ASN A 834 11.13 33.59 31.76
CA ASN A 834 11.83 34.53 30.87
C ASN A 834 12.94 33.87 30.03
N ASP A 835 13.48 32.73 30.46
CA ASP A 835 14.42 31.89 29.72
C ASP A 835 13.69 30.84 28.85
N GLY A 836 12.36 30.90 28.77
CA GLY A 836 11.48 30.00 28.03
C GLY A 836 11.42 28.58 28.59
N VAL A 837 11.80 28.36 29.85
CA VAL A 837 11.81 27.06 30.52
C VAL A 837 10.42 26.75 31.05
N GLY A 838 9.85 25.62 30.62
CA GLY A 838 8.50 25.18 30.98
C GLY A 838 8.42 24.47 32.32
N HIS A 839 7.70 25.06 33.26
CA HIS A 839 7.35 24.50 34.57
C HIS A 839 5.89 24.04 34.56
N ILE A 840 5.62 22.77 34.90
CA ILE A 840 4.25 22.25 35.02
C ILE A 840 3.56 22.92 36.22
N LEU A 841 2.43 23.56 35.97
CA LEU A 841 1.51 23.99 37.02
C LEU A 841 0.61 22.79 37.40
N ARG A 842 0.43 22.59 38.71
CA ARG A 842 -0.43 21.55 39.31
C ARG A 842 -1.58 22.21 40.06
#